data_AF-A0A2E4Y6S1-F1
#
_entry.id   AF-A0A2E4Y6S1-F1
#
_cell.length_a   1.000
_cell.length_b   1.000
_cell.length_c   1.000
_cell.angle_alpha   90.00
_cell.angle_beta   90.00
_cell.angle_gamma   90.00
#
_symmetry.space_group_name_H-M   'P 1'
#
loop_
_entity.id
_entity.type
_entity.pdbx_description
1 polymer ?
#
loop_
_entity_poly.entity_id
_entity_poly.type
_entity_poly.pdbx_seq_one_letter_code
_entity_poly.pdbx_strand_id
1 'polypeptide(L)'
;MDFQKISFVVTEGIAEVGLGFKCDKSLPLLDKETLKELDEALNLVKEREQEGSVKGVLFFSHHKRAFLAGVDIQLISDCKTESEGAEGAEKGQSLFNKIEDLSIPSICCVHGLCLGGGLELALSCDRIIASDSQSTFLGLPEVKLGLIPGFGGTFRLPRKIGLPKALDAILSGKNIYSKKAKRMGLVEGIFPKERVVTMARVLLDEAPKSKSFKESLENLASDNFLARKIVFQKARETVLRKTQGFYQAPLKILDVIESGFSKGRSSYLAMEAQAFGELCSSGQSQNLQHLFFLNEASKKVPKNYDSGKKPKELNRGAVIGAGVMGAGICWLMAKNKMYPHLVDLTFDALEAGIKQSSHYFLSQVKRKRMSYDELHILQSSITTQTNMKALGQCNLIVESVVEDLEVKKKLLQDLEDNVSDDAILASNTSSLGISEMAKNLKKPERFAGLHFFNPVPKMPLVEIVTHEKTSKETILSLHNWCLRGKKTPIIVKDGPGFLVNRILAPYLNEAGHLMAEGVSPRLIEDACLNYGMPMGPIRLLDEIGQNVASKVAFILQEKLGERLKPSSLMKDWEASDFQGRKNSKGFYEYDEKGAEIDFSEAFLKVLPSPAKPMNEIEIQMRIFLPMINEAAFILEEKIVEHASTVDLALIYGIGFPPFRGGLLKYADQEGLERILEALIDFSKNVNQERYAPSPLLKKLVADKKKFYD
;
A
#
# COMPACT_ATOMS: atom_id res chain seq x y z
N MET A 1 -40.46 12.78 2.68
CA MET A 1 -39.44 12.13 3.54
C MET A 1 -38.28 13.09 3.69
N ASP A 2 -37.68 13.19 4.88
CA ASP A 2 -36.52 14.05 5.13
C ASP A 2 -35.24 13.21 5.09
N PHE A 3 -34.71 13.00 3.88
CA PHE A 3 -33.47 12.27 3.67
C PHE A 3 -32.27 13.06 4.21
N GLN A 4 -31.35 12.37 4.89
CA GLN A 4 -30.15 12.97 5.46
C GLN A 4 -28.91 12.74 4.60
N LYS A 5 -28.78 11.56 3.98
CA LYS A 5 -27.61 11.13 3.19
C LYS A 5 -27.86 11.11 1.69
N ILE A 6 -29.13 11.10 1.27
CA ILE A 6 -29.56 11.13 -0.13
C ILE A 6 -30.43 12.37 -0.38
N SER A 7 -30.48 12.84 -1.63
CA SER A 7 -31.50 13.76 -2.09
C SER A 7 -32.35 13.08 -3.16
N PHE A 8 -33.66 13.32 -3.12
CA PHE A 8 -34.58 12.85 -4.14
C PHE A 8 -35.39 14.03 -4.68
N VAL A 9 -35.30 14.28 -5.98
CA VAL A 9 -36.05 15.33 -6.67
C VAL A 9 -36.60 14.77 -7.98
N VAL A 10 -37.81 15.17 -8.37
CA VAL A 10 -38.34 14.88 -9.71
C VAL A 10 -38.40 16.19 -10.48
N THR A 11 -37.68 16.27 -11.60
CA THR A 11 -37.62 17.45 -12.46
C THR A 11 -37.92 17.04 -13.88
N GLU A 12 -38.97 17.61 -14.49
CA GLU A 12 -39.34 17.35 -15.90
C GLU A 12 -39.54 15.85 -16.21
N GLY A 13 -40.11 15.10 -15.26
CA GLY A 13 -40.33 13.66 -15.40
C GLY A 13 -39.08 12.80 -15.22
N ILE A 14 -37.97 13.36 -14.73
CA ILE A 14 -36.75 12.63 -14.41
C ILE A 14 -36.56 12.61 -12.90
N ALA A 15 -36.43 11.42 -12.31
CA ALA A 15 -36.07 11.27 -10.91
C ALA A 15 -34.55 11.40 -10.74
N GLU A 16 -34.12 12.30 -9.86
CA GLU A 16 -32.73 12.58 -9.55
C GLU A 16 -32.41 12.11 -8.13
N VAL A 17 -31.61 11.05 -8.05
CA VAL A 17 -31.12 10.47 -6.80
C VAL A 17 -29.68 10.92 -6.57
N GLY A 18 -29.51 11.88 -5.66
CA GLY A 18 -28.21 12.46 -5.31
C GLY A 18 -27.63 11.82 -4.06
N LEU A 19 -26.46 11.21 -4.18
CA LEU A 19 -25.75 10.53 -3.10
C LEU A 19 -24.85 11.50 -2.34
N GLY A 20 -24.54 11.19 -1.07
CA GLY A 20 -23.64 12.01 -0.25
C GLY A 20 -24.23 13.40 0.07
N PHE A 21 -25.55 13.50 0.16
CA PHE A 21 -26.25 14.67 0.67
C PHE A 21 -25.84 14.90 2.13
N LYS A 22 -25.59 16.17 2.51
CA LYS A 22 -25.09 16.57 3.85
C LYS A 22 -23.97 15.65 4.39
N CYS A 23 -23.02 15.26 3.53
CA CYS A 23 -21.96 14.33 3.92
C CYS A 23 -20.89 15.03 4.78
N ASP A 24 -20.89 14.73 6.07
CA ASP A 24 -19.88 15.21 7.03
C ASP A 24 -18.57 14.39 7.00
N LYS A 25 -18.60 13.21 6.37
CA LYS A 25 -17.42 12.34 6.19
C LYS A 25 -16.53 12.87 5.05
N SER A 26 -15.26 12.46 5.06
CA SER A 26 -14.28 12.87 4.04
C SER A 26 -14.63 12.38 2.63
N LEU A 27 -15.39 11.28 2.54
CA LEU A 27 -15.91 10.63 1.35
C LEU A 27 -17.30 10.03 1.65
N PRO A 28 -18.24 10.03 0.69
CA PRO A 28 -19.52 9.35 0.82
C PRO A 28 -19.36 7.83 0.73
N LEU A 29 -20.06 7.10 1.60
CA LEU A 29 -19.99 5.64 1.77
C LEU A 29 -21.40 5.05 1.76
N LEU A 30 -21.53 3.77 1.41
CA LEU A 30 -22.72 2.98 1.65
C LEU A 30 -22.67 2.44 3.09
N ASP A 31 -23.06 3.28 4.05
CA ASP A 31 -23.31 2.87 5.44
C ASP A 31 -24.79 2.44 5.65
N LYS A 32 -25.15 1.99 6.86
CA LYS A 32 -26.50 1.47 7.16
C LYS A 32 -27.59 2.48 6.82
N GLU A 33 -27.37 3.75 7.15
CA GLU A 33 -28.32 4.84 6.89
C GLU A 33 -28.42 5.12 5.39
N THR A 34 -27.30 5.23 4.69
CA THR A 34 -27.29 5.45 3.24
C THR A 34 -27.98 4.32 2.47
N LEU A 35 -27.76 3.06 2.86
CA LEU A 35 -28.42 1.89 2.25
C LEU A 35 -29.93 1.91 2.49
N LYS A 36 -30.38 2.26 3.70
CA LYS A 36 -31.79 2.40 4.03
C LYS A 36 -32.46 3.50 3.21
N GLU A 37 -31.88 4.70 3.19
CA GLU A 37 -32.42 5.82 2.42
C GLU A 37 -32.43 5.53 0.92
N LEU A 38 -31.44 4.79 0.41
CA LEU A 38 -31.41 4.39 -0.99
C LEU A 38 -32.55 3.43 -1.31
N ASP A 39 -32.87 2.50 -0.42
CA ASP A 39 -34.03 1.61 -0.58
C ASP A 39 -35.34 2.41 -0.64
N GLU A 40 -35.53 3.32 0.30
CA GLU A 40 -36.70 4.22 0.34
C GLU A 40 -36.81 5.07 -0.93
N ALA A 41 -35.70 5.66 -1.39
CA ALA A 41 -35.67 6.44 -2.64
C ALA A 41 -36.00 5.60 -3.86
N LEU A 42 -35.52 4.35 -3.94
CA LEU A 42 -35.83 3.44 -5.05
C LEU A 42 -37.28 2.96 -5.03
N ASN A 43 -37.87 2.77 -3.85
CA ASN A 43 -39.29 2.49 -3.72
C ASN A 43 -40.14 3.68 -4.24
N LEU A 44 -39.73 4.92 -3.93
CA LEU A 44 -40.38 6.12 -4.50
C LEU A 44 -40.21 6.20 -6.01
N VAL A 45 -39.01 5.92 -6.55
CA VAL A 45 -38.82 5.86 -8.01
C VAL A 45 -39.81 4.88 -8.65
N LYS A 46 -39.95 3.68 -8.08
CA LYS A 46 -40.86 2.64 -8.59
C LYS A 46 -42.33 3.09 -8.54
N GLU A 47 -42.74 3.73 -7.45
CA GLU A 47 -44.08 4.30 -7.30
C GLU A 47 -44.35 5.36 -8.38
N ARG A 48 -43.42 6.32 -8.57
CA ARG A 48 -43.57 7.38 -9.57
C ARG A 48 -43.49 6.91 -11.02
N GLU A 49 -42.72 5.84 -11.26
CA GLU A 49 -42.72 5.12 -12.53
C GLU A 49 -44.10 4.51 -12.82
N GLN A 50 -44.70 3.83 -11.85
CA GLN A 50 -46.03 3.21 -11.99
C GLN A 50 -47.15 4.24 -12.22
N GLU A 51 -47.01 5.43 -11.62
CA GLU A 51 -47.89 6.58 -11.87
C GLU A 51 -47.68 7.23 -13.25
N GLY A 52 -46.59 6.91 -13.95
CA GLY A 52 -46.18 7.57 -15.20
C GLY A 52 -45.64 8.99 -15.02
N SER A 53 -45.39 9.43 -13.78
CA SER A 53 -44.85 10.75 -13.46
C SER A 53 -43.32 10.82 -13.62
N VAL A 54 -42.64 9.68 -13.62
CA VAL A 54 -41.21 9.56 -13.89
C VAL A 54 -40.98 8.64 -15.10
N LYS A 55 -40.17 9.11 -16.05
CA LYS A 55 -39.81 8.44 -17.31
C LYS A 55 -38.33 8.11 -17.42
N GLY A 56 -37.52 8.49 -16.43
CA GLY A 56 -36.10 8.18 -16.37
C GLY A 56 -35.49 8.53 -15.01
N VAL A 57 -34.33 7.96 -14.72
CA VAL A 57 -33.66 8.12 -13.42
C VAL A 57 -32.20 8.50 -13.60
N LEU A 58 -31.73 9.46 -12.81
CA LEU A 58 -30.33 9.87 -12.74
C LEU A 58 -29.78 9.62 -11.35
N PHE A 59 -28.61 8.97 -11.29
CA PHE A 59 -27.81 8.88 -10.07
C PHE A 59 -26.61 9.80 -10.17
N PHE A 60 -26.39 10.65 -9.17
CA PHE A 60 -25.22 11.53 -9.09
C PHE A 60 -24.74 11.66 -7.65
N SER A 61 -23.72 12.47 -7.39
CA SER A 61 -23.24 12.73 -6.03
C SER A 61 -23.08 14.23 -5.79
N HIS A 62 -23.48 14.67 -4.60
CA HIS A 62 -23.26 16.03 -4.10
C HIS A 62 -21.80 16.29 -3.70
N HIS A 63 -21.03 15.22 -3.47
CA HIS A 63 -19.69 15.36 -2.95
C HIS A 63 -18.69 15.79 -4.03
N LYS A 64 -17.89 16.83 -3.72
CA LYS A 64 -17.02 17.51 -4.70
C LYS A 64 -15.91 16.65 -5.31
N ARG A 65 -15.54 15.54 -4.66
CA ARG A 65 -14.36 14.72 -5.03
C ARG A 65 -14.68 13.24 -5.27
N ALA A 66 -15.91 12.79 -5.03
CA ALA A 66 -16.25 11.38 -5.06
C ALA A 66 -17.73 11.17 -5.37
N PHE A 67 -18.01 10.11 -6.11
CA PHE A 67 -19.35 9.60 -6.33
C PHE A 67 -19.76 8.77 -5.10
N LEU A 68 -19.09 7.63 -4.90
CA LEU A 68 -19.19 6.73 -3.75
C LEU A 68 -17.86 5.99 -3.57
N ALA A 69 -17.37 5.89 -2.34
CA ALA A 69 -16.11 5.22 -2.03
C ALA A 69 -16.26 3.70 -1.76
N GLY A 70 -17.50 3.19 -1.77
CA GLY A 70 -17.82 1.79 -1.50
C GLY A 70 -18.65 1.63 -0.23
N VAL A 71 -18.78 0.39 0.22
CA VAL A 71 -19.39 0.04 1.51
C VAL A 71 -18.49 0.50 2.65
N ASP A 72 -19.09 0.97 3.74
CA ASP A 72 -18.35 1.26 4.96
C ASP A 72 -17.70 -0.03 5.48
N ILE A 73 -16.36 -0.09 5.49
CA ILE A 73 -15.61 -1.30 5.84
C ILE A 73 -15.90 -1.74 7.28
N GLN A 74 -16.29 -0.81 8.16
CA GLN A 74 -16.73 -1.18 9.51
C GLN A 74 -17.94 -2.13 9.47
N LEU A 75 -18.88 -1.94 8.54
CA LEU A 75 -20.03 -2.84 8.40
C LEU A 75 -19.62 -4.25 8.00
N ILE A 76 -18.57 -4.37 7.20
CA ILE A 76 -18.02 -5.66 6.77
C ILE A 76 -17.27 -6.29 7.96
N SER A 77 -16.45 -5.50 8.67
CA SER A 77 -15.70 -5.98 9.84
C SER A 77 -16.60 -6.40 11.00
N ASP A 78 -17.83 -5.87 11.08
CA ASP A 78 -18.82 -6.25 12.07
C ASP A 78 -19.45 -7.63 11.79
N CYS A 79 -19.44 -8.11 10.54
CA CYS A 79 -19.86 -9.46 10.20
C CYS A 79 -18.87 -10.48 10.78
N LYS A 80 -19.33 -11.33 11.70
CA LYS A 80 -18.49 -12.33 12.39
C LYS A 80 -18.66 -13.74 11.83
N THR A 81 -19.76 -13.99 11.14
CA THR A 81 -20.06 -15.30 10.57
C THR A 81 -20.24 -15.25 9.06
N GLU A 82 -20.06 -16.41 8.42
CA GLU A 82 -20.35 -16.58 6.99
C GLU A 82 -21.79 -16.18 6.65
N SER A 83 -22.77 -16.59 7.48
CA SER A 83 -24.19 -16.28 7.28
C SER A 83 -24.46 -14.78 7.29
N GLU A 84 -23.93 -14.05 8.29
CA GLU A 84 -24.11 -12.60 8.38
C GLU A 84 -23.52 -11.87 7.15
N GLY A 85 -22.36 -12.32 6.67
CA GLY A 85 -21.74 -11.77 5.47
C GLY A 85 -22.56 -12.04 4.21
N ALA A 86 -23.06 -13.27 4.03
CA ALA A 86 -23.89 -13.66 2.90
C ALA A 86 -25.23 -12.90 2.88
N GLU A 87 -25.92 -12.82 4.03
CA GLU A 87 -27.16 -12.05 4.16
C GLU A 87 -26.97 -10.56 3.85
N GLY A 88 -25.83 -9.98 4.27
CA GLY A 88 -25.47 -8.60 3.96
C GLY A 88 -25.31 -8.39 2.45
N ALA A 89 -24.62 -9.29 1.77
CA ALA A 89 -24.47 -9.29 0.32
C ALA A 89 -25.83 -9.44 -0.39
N GLU A 90 -26.66 -10.40 0.00
CA GLU A 90 -27.99 -10.64 -0.59
C GLU A 90 -28.91 -9.40 -0.48
N LYS A 91 -28.89 -8.72 0.66
CA LYS A 91 -29.66 -7.47 0.86
C LYS A 91 -29.20 -6.37 -0.09
N GLY A 92 -27.89 -6.17 -0.22
CA GLY A 92 -27.33 -5.18 -1.16
C GLY A 92 -27.56 -5.55 -2.62
N GLN A 93 -27.46 -6.83 -2.98
CA GLN A 93 -27.80 -7.34 -4.31
C GLN A 93 -29.27 -7.08 -4.64
N SER A 94 -30.18 -7.38 -3.71
CA SER A 94 -31.62 -7.13 -3.87
C SER A 94 -31.92 -5.65 -4.07
N LEU A 95 -31.25 -4.78 -3.31
CA LEU A 95 -31.34 -3.33 -3.48
C LEU A 95 -30.92 -2.88 -4.88
N PHE A 96 -29.79 -3.38 -5.40
CA PHE A 96 -29.31 -2.99 -6.73
C PHE A 96 -30.10 -3.63 -7.87
N ASN A 97 -30.70 -4.80 -7.65
CA ASN A 97 -31.64 -5.39 -8.61
C ASN A 97 -32.86 -4.47 -8.82
N LYS A 98 -33.32 -3.73 -7.80
CA LYS A 98 -34.42 -2.75 -7.97
C LYS A 98 -34.11 -1.70 -9.02
N ILE A 99 -32.84 -1.32 -9.19
CA ILE A 99 -32.40 -0.36 -10.22
C ILE A 99 -32.43 -1.02 -11.60
N GLU A 100 -31.88 -2.23 -11.70
CA GLU A 100 -31.81 -3.00 -12.96
C GLU A 100 -33.19 -3.45 -13.47
N ASP A 101 -34.17 -3.58 -12.57
CA ASP A 101 -35.55 -4.01 -12.85
C ASP A 101 -36.52 -2.83 -13.10
N LEU A 102 -36.02 -1.60 -13.20
CA LEU A 102 -36.80 -0.46 -13.68
C LEU A 102 -37.15 -0.67 -15.16
N SER A 103 -38.38 -0.32 -15.54
CA SER A 103 -38.82 -0.31 -16.95
C SER A 103 -38.50 1.01 -17.65
N ILE A 104 -38.03 2.01 -16.91
CA ILE A 104 -37.57 3.32 -17.38
C ILE A 104 -36.02 3.40 -17.41
N PRO A 105 -35.44 4.17 -18.35
CA PRO A 105 -33.99 4.29 -18.48
C PRO A 105 -33.32 4.92 -17.25
N SER A 106 -32.14 4.40 -16.90
CA SER A 106 -31.32 4.84 -15.76
C SER A 106 -29.89 5.22 -16.18
N ILE A 107 -29.39 6.37 -15.70
CA ILE A 107 -28.02 6.83 -15.98
C ILE A 107 -27.27 7.18 -14.68
N CYS A 108 -26.09 6.60 -14.51
CA CYS A 108 -25.16 6.95 -13.45
C CYS A 108 -24.14 8.00 -13.91
N CYS A 109 -24.11 9.13 -13.21
CA CYS A 109 -23.27 10.30 -13.46
C CYS A 109 -22.05 10.31 -12.52
N VAL A 110 -20.95 9.72 -12.97
CA VAL A 110 -19.76 9.53 -12.14
C VAL A 110 -18.81 10.74 -12.18
N HIS A 111 -18.64 11.39 -11.03
CA HIS A 111 -17.55 12.34 -10.81
C HIS A 111 -16.69 11.92 -9.62
N GLY A 112 -15.36 11.95 -9.79
CA GLY A 112 -14.43 11.57 -8.74
C GLY A 112 -14.33 10.06 -8.53
N LEU A 113 -14.08 9.67 -7.28
CA LEU A 113 -13.96 8.28 -6.84
C LEU A 113 -15.30 7.51 -6.97
N CYS A 114 -15.29 6.37 -7.67
CA CYS A 114 -16.42 5.44 -7.74
C CYS A 114 -15.92 4.00 -7.52
N LEU A 115 -15.86 3.57 -6.27
CA LEU A 115 -15.23 2.31 -5.88
C LEU A 115 -16.21 1.32 -5.27
N GLY A 116 -15.94 0.04 -5.50
CA GLY A 116 -16.64 -1.09 -4.91
C GLY A 116 -18.14 -1.03 -5.11
N GLY A 117 -18.91 -1.06 -4.02
CA GLY A 117 -20.36 -0.87 -4.03
C GLY A 117 -20.84 0.36 -4.83
N GLY A 118 -20.03 1.43 -4.93
CA GLY A 118 -20.34 2.58 -5.80
C GLY A 118 -20.30 2.25 -7.29
N LEU A 119 -19.31 1.46 -7.72
CA LEU A 119 -19.27 0.95 -9.09
C LEU A 119 -20.32 -0.14 -9.31
N GLU A 120 -20.62 -0.97 -8.32
CA GLU A 120 -21.69 -1.97 -8.41
C GLU A 120 -23.07 -1.30 -8.58
N LEU A 121 -23.32 -0.16 -7.93
CA LEU A 121 -24.50 0.68 -8.18
C LEU A 121 -24.48 1.28 -9.59
N ALA A 122 -23.33 1.78 -10.04
CA ALA A 122 -23.23 2.28 -11.41
C ALA A 122 -23.48 1.17 -12.45
N LEU A 123 -23.05 -0.06 -12.16
CA LEU A 123 -23.24 -1.22 -13.03
C LEU A 123 -24.68 -1.72 -13.07
N SER A 124 -25.51 -1.43 -12.06
CA SER A 124 -26.94 -1.74 -12.10
C SER A 124 -27.76 -0.71 -12.89
N CYS A 125 -27.16 0.41 -13.30
CA CYS A 125 -27.78 1.36 -14.23
C CYS A 125 -27.56 0.94 -15.69
N ASP A 126 -28.47 1.35 -16.58
CA ASP A 126 -28.37 1.08 -18.02
C ASP A 126 -27.10 1.71 -18.61
N ARG A 127 -26.80 2.94 -18.19
CA ARG A 127 -25.70 3.74 -18.74
C ARG A 127 -24.86 4.35 -17.63
N ILE A 128 -23.55 4.44 -17.89
CA ILE A 128 -22.60 5.10 -17.01
C ILE A 128 -21.88 6.17 -17.84
N ILE A 129 -21.91 7.41 -17.36
CA ILE A 129 -21.11 8.51 -17.91
C ILE A 129 -20.19 9.06 -16.84
N ALA A 130 -19.06 9.63 -17.24
CA ALA A 130 -18.05 10.10 -16.30
C ALA A 130 -17.57 11.52 -16.60
N SER A 131 -17.02 12.21 -15.60
CA SER A 131 -16.29 13.46 -15.85
C SER A 131 -14.89 13.21 -16.42
N ASP A 132 -14.33 14.19 -17.15
CA ASP A 132 -12.95 14.17 -17.67
C ASP A 132 -11.85 14.48 -16.65
N SER A 133 -12.22 14.91 -15.43
CA SER A 133 -11.30 15.16 -14.32
C SER A 133 -10.30 14.01 -14.09
N GLN A 134 -9.04 14.37 -13.83
CA GLN A 134 -7.99 13.41 -13.44
C GLN A 134 -8.30 12.67 -12.13
N SER A 135 -9.16 13.24 -11.28
CA SER A 135 -9.61 12.61 -10.03
C SER A 135 -10.69 11.54 -10.25
N THR A 136 -11.21 11.39 -11.47
CA THR A 136 -12.31 10.48 -11.77
C THR A 136 -11.83 9.10 -12.20
N PHE A 137 -12.11 8.11 -11.36
CA PHE A 137 -11.78 6.73 -11.62
C PHE A 137 -12.76 5.77 -10.95
N LEU A 138 -12.94 4.62 -11.58
CA LEU A 138 -13.83 3.55 -11.15
C LEU A 138 -13.02 2.30 -10.79
N GLY A 139 -13.55 1.41 -9.96
CA GLY A 139 -12.90 0.11 -9.70
C GLY A 139 -13.60 -0.74 -8.65
N LEU A 140 -13.26 -2.03 -8.60
CA LEU A 140 -13.74 -3.01 -7.62
C LEU A 140 -12.56 -3.47 -6.74
N PRO A 141 -12.21 -2.73 -5.67
CA PRO A 141 -11.02 -2.99 -4.87
C PRO A 141 -11.18 -4.10 -3.83
N GLU A 142 -12.31 -4.80 -3.76
CA GLU A 142 -12.66 -5.80 -2.74
C GLU A 142 -11.58 -6.86 -2.54
N VAL A 143 -10.94 -7.30 -3.62
CA VAL A 143 -9.85 -8.28 -3.58
C VAL A 143 -8.68 -7.84 -2.69
N LYS A 144 -8.46 -6.53 -2.53
CA LYS A 144 -7.41 -5.97 -1.67
C LYS A 144 -7.74 -6.08 -0.18
N LEU A 145 -9.02 -6.27 0.14
CA LEU A 145 -9.52 -6.55 1.48
C LEU A 145 -9.69 -8.05 1.71
N GLY A 146 -9.27 -8.91 0.78
CA GLY A 146 -9.49 -10.35 0.85
C GLY A 146 -10.94 -10.74 0.59
N LEU A 147 -11.67 -9.93 -0.18
CA LEU A 147 -13.10 -10.11 -0.48
C LEU A 147 -13.35 -10.25 -1.99
N ILE A 148 -14.59 -10.59 -2.32
CA ILE A 148 -15.19 -10.54 -3.66
C ILE A 148 -16.14 -9.33 -3.72
N PRO A 149 -16.42 -8.72 -4.90
CA PRO A 149 -17.56 -7.83 -5.05
C PRO A 149 -18.85 -8.51 -4.56
N GLY A 150 -19.62 -7.83 -3.71
CA GLY A 150 -20.73 -8.45 -2.99
C GLY A 150 -22.12 -8.03 -3.49
N PHE A 151 -22.23 -6.98 -4.29
CA PHE A 151 -23.51 -6.41 -4.76
C PHE A 151 -23.72 -6.62 -6.27
N GLY A 152 -23.23 -7.74 -6.81
CA GLY A 152 -23.39 -8.16 -8.20
C GLY A 152 -22.29 -7.71 -9.14
N GLY A 153 -21.18 -7.18 -8.63
CA GLY A 153 -20.05 -6.72 -9.44
C GLY A 153 -19.43 -7.84 -10.29
N THR A 154 -19.38 -9.07 -9.79
CA THR A 154 -18.85 -10.20 -10.56
C THR A 154 -19.83 -10.68 -11.62
N PHE A 155 -21.14 -10.43 -11.45
CA PHE A 155 -22.16 -10.70 -12.46
C PHE A 155 -22.21 -9.63 -13.55
N ARG A 156 -22.29 -8.35 -13.17
CA ARG A 156 -22.59 -7.23 -14.08
C ARG A 156 -21.38 -6.79 -14.88
N LEU A 157 -20.19 -6.73 -14.28
CA LEU A 157 -19.01 -6.20 -14.95
C LEU A 157 -18.59 -7.05 -16.17
N PRO A 158 -18.50 -8.40 -16.11
CA PRO A 158 -18.20 -9.21 -17.29
C PRO A 158 -19.20 -9.03 -18.43
N ARG A 159 -20.49 -8.82 -18.13
CA ARG A 159 -21.55 -8.56 -19.13
C ARG A 159 -21.42 -7.18 -19.76
N LYS A 160 -20.94 -6.19 -19.00
CA LYS A 160 -20.73 -4.81 -19.48
C LYS A 160 -19.54 -4.74 -20.43
N ILE A 161 -18.37 -5.22 -19.99
CA ILE A 161 -17.07 -4.96 -20.65
C ILE A 161 -16.38 -6.21 -21.21
N GLY A 162 -16.99 -7.39 -21.12
CA GLY A 162 -16.41 -8.66 -21.55
C GLY A 162 -15.51 -9.29 -20.48
N LEU A 163 -15.42 -10.63 -20.52
CA LEU A 163 -14.77 -11.44 -19.47
C LEU A 163 -13.30 -11.07 -19.22
N PRO A 164 -12.40 -10.96 -20.23
CA PRO A 164 -10.97 -10.73 -19.96
C PRO A 164 -10.71 -9.37 -19.28
N LYS A 165 -11.44 -8.32 -19.70
CA LYS A 165 -11.33 -6.97 -19.13
C LYS A 165 -11.90 -6.93 -17.71
N ALA A 166 -12.98 -7.66 -17.44
CA ALA A 166 -13.56 -7.76 -16.11
C ALA A 166 -12.68 -8.54 -15.14
N LEU A 167 -12.09 -9.67 -15.56
CA LEU A 167 -11.13 -10.42 -14.73
C LEU A 167 -9.92 -9.57 -14.36
N ASP A 168 -9.34 -8.83 -15.33
CA ASP A 168 -8.25 -7.88 -15.05
C ASP A 168 -8.67 -6.79 -14.06
N ALA A 169 -9.90 -6.29 -14.13
CA ALA A 169 -10.42 -5.27 -13.22
C ALA A 169 -10.62 -5.81 -11.79
N ILE A 170 -11.35 -6.93 -11.65
CA ILE A 170 -11.74 -7.50 -10.36
C ILE A 170 -10.51 -8.09 -9.63
N LEU A 171 -9.70 -8.92 -10.31
CA LEU A 171 -8.58 -9.62 -9.67
C LEU A 171 -7.42 -8.70 -9.28
N SER A 172 -7.30 -7.54 -9.92
CA SER A 172 -6.25 -6.56 -9.56
C SER A 172 -6.73 -5.46 -8.62
N GLY A 173 -8.05 -5.28 -8.49
CA GLY A 173 -8.67 -4.20 -7.73
C GLY A 173 -8.14 -2.81 -8.07
N LYS A 174 -7.69 -2.60 -9.31
CA LYS A 174 -7.00 -1.36 -9.72
C LYS A 174 -7.96 -0.28 -10.18
N ASN A 175 -7.55 0.96 -10.00
CA ASN A 175 -8.29 2.13 -10.47
C ASN A 175 -8.31 2.18 -12.00
N ILE A 176 -9.50 2.39 -12.56
CA ILE A 176 -9.79 2.56 -13.98
C ILE A 176 -10.19 4.02 -14.21
N TYR A 177 -9.24 4.84 -14.65
CA TYR A 177 -9.48 6.25 -14.96
C TYR A 177 -10.44 6.43 -16.13
N SER A 178 -11.21 7.53 -16.11
CA SER A 178 -12.28 7.85 -17.07
C SER A 178 -11.92 7.53 -18.54
N LYS A 179 -10.78 8.02 -19.04
CA LYS A 179 -10.31 7.76 -20.43
C LYS A 179 -10.13 6.27 -20.73
N LYS A 180 -9.61 5.48 -19.79
CA LYS A 180 -9.50 4.01 -19.94
C LYS A 180 -10.88 3.36 -19.85
N ALA A 181 -11.72 3.80 -18.91
CA ALA A 181 -13.08 3.31 -18.73
C ALA A 181 -13.90 3.46 -20.02
N LYS A 182 -13.79 4.60 -20.72
CA LYS A 182 -14.48 4.83 -22.00
C LYS A 182 -14.02 3.88 -23.09
N ARG A 183 -12.70 3.76 -23.28
CA ARG A 183 -12.11 2.88 -24.30
C ARG A 183 -12.44 1.40 -24.09
N MET A 184 -12.70 0.97 -22.86
CA MET A 184 -13.04 -0.42 -22.57
C MET A 184 -14.55 -0.69 -22.51
N GLY A 185 -15.39 0.32 -22.75
CA GLY A 185 -16.85 0.21 -22.73
C GLY A 185 -17.48 0.24 -21.33
N LEU A 186 -16.73 0.60 -20.29
CA LEU A 186 -17.28 0.73 -18.94
C LEU A 186 -18.13 1.98 -18.77
N VAL A 187 -17.69 3.09 -19.39
CA VAL A 187 -18.45 4.34 -19.45
C VAL A 187 -18.70 4.70 -20.90
N GLU A 188 -19.89 5.20 -21.21
CA GLU A 188 -20.29 5.54 -22.57
C GLU A 188 -19.75 6.93 -22.98
N GLY A 189 -19.86 7.89 -22.06
CA GLY A 189 -19.50 9.29 -22.28
C GLY A 189 -18.49 9.79 -21.27
N ILE A 190 -17.65 10.73 -21.71
CA ILE A 190 -16.83 11.54 -20.82
C ILE A 190 -17.12 13.01 -21.14
N PHE A 191 -17.46 13.80 -20.13
CA PHE A 191 -17.83 15.20 -20.26
C PHE A 191 -17.09 16.08 -19.24
N PRO A 192 -17.01 17.40 -19.44
CA PRO A 192 -16.59 18.32 -18.38
C PRO A 192 -17.46 18.12 -17.14
N LYS A 193 -16.84 18.19 -15.95
CA LYS A 193 -17.53 17.95 -14.66
C LYS A 193 -18.86 18.70 -14.55
N GLU A 194 -18.87 19.96 -14.95
CA GLU A 194 -20.00 20.88 -14.82
C GLU A 194 -21.18 20.51 -15.73
N ARG A 195 -20.94 19.68 -16.76
CA ARG A 195 -21.95 19.29 -17.74
C ARG A 195 -22.41 17.85 -17.63
N VAL A 196 -21.83 17.04 -16.73
CA VAL A 196 -22.13 15.59 -16.67
C VAL A 196 -23.64 15.35 -16.48
N VAL A 197 -24.26 15.99 -15.49
CA VAL A 197 -25.69 15.80 -15.20
C VAL A 197 -26.57 16.34 -16.33
N THR A 198 -26.24 17.52 -16.89
CA THR A 198 -26.96 18.10 -18.03
C THR A 198 -26.92 17.17 -19.24
N MET A 199 -25.75 16.59 -19.54
CA MET A 199 -25.62 15.63 -20.63
C MET A 199 -26.39 14.34 -20.35
N ALA A 200 -26.46 13.89 -19.10
CA ALA A 200 -27.25 12.72 -18.74
C ALA A 200 -28.74 12.89 -19.09
N ARG A 201 -29.31 14.08 -18.84
CA ARG A 201 -30.69 14.39 -19.21
C ARG A 201 -30.93 14.24 -20.71
N VAL A 202 -30.05 14.82 -21.53
CA VAL A 202 -30.11 14.69 -23.00
C VAL A 202 -30.03 13.23 -23.42
N LEU A 203 -29.16 12.45 -22.78
CA LEU A 203 -28.98 11.04 -23.10
C LEU A 203 -30.19 10.19 -22.71
N LEU A 204 -30.97 10.55 -21.68
CA LEU A 204 -32.17 9.77 -21.31
C LEU A 204 -33.20 9.69 -22.45
N ASP A 205 -33.28 10.73 -23.29
CA ASP A 205 -34.18 10.77 -24.45
C ASP A 205 -33.59 10.07 -25.69
N GLU A 206 -32.29 9.74 -25.68
CA GLU A 206 -31.65 9.03 -26.79
C GLU A 206 -31.81 7.51 -26.66
N ALA A 207 -32.16 6.86 -27.77
CA ALA A 207 -32.12 5.40 -27.85
C ALA A 207 -30.71 4.87 -27.52
N PRO A 208 -30.59 3.75 -26.80
CA PRO A 208 -29.28 3.16 -26.48
C PRO A 208 -28.49 2.89 -27.77
N LYS A 209 -27.24 3.35 -27.81
CA LYS A 209 -26.36 3.03 -28.94
C LYS A 209 -26.08 1.54 -28.95
N SER A 210 -26.35 0.88 -30.08
CA SER A 210 -26.00 -0.54 -30.24
C SER A 210 -24.48 -0.72 -30.15
N LYS A 211 -24.04 -1.82 -29.51
CA LYS A 211 -22.62 -2.18 -29.47
C LYS A 211 -22.10 -2.34 -30.91
N SER A 212 -20.88 -1.86 -31.16
CA SER A 212 -20.30 -2.00 -32.49
C SER A 212 -20.15 -3.48 -32.87
N PHE A 213 -20.25 -3.80 -34.16
CA PHE A 213 -20.09 -5.18 -34.66
C PHE A 213 -18.81 -5.86 -34.14
N LYS A 214 -17.72 -5.09 -34.03
CA LYS A 214 -16.44 -5.55 -33.49
C LYS A 214 -16.51 -5.91 -31.99
N GLU A 215 -17.14 -5.08 -31.17
CA GLU A 215 -17.32 -5.36 -29.74
C GLU A 215 -18.25 -6.56 -29.50
N SER A 216 -19.29 -6.68 -30.32
CA SER A 216 -20.17 -7.85 -30.29
C SER A 216 -19.41 -9.13 -30.65
N LEU A 217 -18.58 -9.10 -31.70
CA LEU A 217 -17.72 -10.23 -32.08
C LEU A 217 -16.66 -10.57 -31.02
N GLU A 218 -15.99 -9.59 -30.42
CA GLU A 218 -15.00 -9.82 -29.36
C GLU A 218 -15.65 -10.49 -28.13
N ASN A 219 -16.84 -10.03 -27.74
CA ASN A 219 -17.61 -10.64 -26.64
C ASN A 219 -18.07 -12.06 -27.01
N LEU A 220 -18.64 -12.25 -28.22
CA LEU A 220 -19.06 -13.56 -28.75
C LEU A 220 -17.91 -14.57 -28.86
N ALA A 221 -16.72 -14.13 -29.29
CA ALA A 221 -15.54 -14.97 -29.39
C ALA A 221 -15.04 -15.41 -28.01
N SER A 222 -15.10 -14.52 -27.01
CA SER A 222 -14.85 -14.87 -25.61
C SER A 222 -15.99 -15.69 -24.99
N ASP A 223 -17.13 -15.78 -25.67
CA ASP A 223 -18.29 -16.58 -25.26
C ASP A 223 -18.27 -18.03 -25.76
N ASN A 224 -17.25 -18.41 -26.53
CA ASN A 224 -17.03 -19.82 -26.85
C ASN A 224 -16.50 -20.56 -25.61
N PHE A 225 -17.14 -21.69 -25.25
CA PHE A 225 -16.76 -22.55 -24.12
C PHE A 225 -15.26 -22.88 -24.09
N LEU A 226 -14.65 -23.20 -25.24
CA LEU A 226 -13.22 -23.52 -25.32
C LEU A 226 -12.33 -22.30 -25.05
N ALA A 227 -12.69 -21.14 -25.59
CA ALA A 227 -11.97 -19.90 -25.37
C ALA A 227 -12.03 -19.48 -23.89
N ARG A 228 -13.20 -19.62 -23.25
CA ARG A 228 -13.39 -19.35 -21.81
C ARG A 228 -12.48 -20.19 -20.94
N LYS A 229 -12.41 -21.50 -21.19
CA LYS A 229 -11.54 -22.41 -20.43
C LYS A 229 -10.08 -21.95 -20.46
N ILE A 230 -9.59 -21.53 -21.63
CA ILE A 230 -8.23 -20.99 -21.79
C ILE A 230 -8.06 -19.67 -21.02
N VAL A 231 -9.06 -18.78 -21.05
CA VAL A 231 -9.02 -17.50 -20.31
C VAL A 231 -8.95 -17.74 -18.80
N PHE A 232 -9.79 -18.62 -18.25
CA PHE A 232 -9.76 -18.95 -16.82
C PHE A 232 -8.47 -19.65 -16.42
N GLN A 233 -7.97 -20.59 -17.23
CA GLN A 233 -6.69 -21.25 -16.96
C GLN A 233 -5.55 -20.22 -16.86
N LYS A 234 -5.41 -19.33 -17.85
CA LYS A 234 -4.38 -18.27 -17.83
C LYS A 234 -4.58 -17.29 -16.67
N ALA A 235 -5.82 -16.99 -16.31
CA ALA A 235 -6.12 -16.15 -15.16
C ALA A 235 -5.70 -16.82 -13.85
N ARG A 236 -6.00 -18.12 -13.66
CA ARG A 236 -5.56 -18.92 -12.50
C ARG A 236 -4.04 -19.00 -12.41
N GLU A 237 -3.35 -19.32 -13.50
CA GLU A 237 -1.88 -19.33 -13.58
C GLU A 237 -1.29 -17.97 -13.20
N THR A 238 -1.89 -16.88 -13.69
CA THR A 238 -1.45 -15.52 -13.37
C THR A 238 -1.68 -15.16 -11.91
N VAL A 239 -2.83 -15.57 -11.33
CA VAL A 239 -3.14 -15.39 -9.92
C VAL A 239 -2.13 -16.16 -9.08
N LEU A 240 -1.98 -17.47 -9.28
CA LEU A 240 -1.06 -18.32 -8.52
C LEU A 240 0.39 -17.80 -8.59
N ARG A 241 0.86 -17.39 -9.77
CA ARG A 241 2.20 -16.80 -9.90
C ARG A 241 2.38 -15.48 -9.14
N LYS A 242 1.32 -14.67 -8.99
CA LYS A 242 1.41 -13.38 -8.29
C LYS A 242 1.16 -13.49 -6.79
N THR A 243 0.31 -14.42 -6.39
CA THR A 243 -0.12 -14.60 -5.00
C THR A 243 0.62 -15.73 -4.30
N GLN A 244 1.35 -16.56 -5.04
CA GLN A 244 1.96 -17.82 -4.58
C GLN A 244 0.96 -18.76 -3.89
N GLY A 245 -0.34 -18.61 -4.21
CA GLY A 245 -1.41 -19.38 -3.56
C GLY A 245 -1.85 -18.87 -2.19
N PHE A 246 -1.19 -17.85 -1.62
CA PHE A 246 -1.52 -17.37 -0.27
C PHE A 246 -2.87 -16.67 -0.16
N TYR A 247 -3.41 -16.10 -1.23
CA TYR A 247 -4.62 -15.28 -1.17
C TYR A 247 -5.82 -16.04 -1.72
N GLN A 248 -6.83 -16.28 -0.87
CA GLN A 248 -8.03 -17.05 -1.22
C GLN A 248 -8.98 -16.29 -2.17
N ALA A 249 -9.19 -15.00 -1.92
CA ALA A 249 -10.18 -14.20 -2.65
C ALA A 249 -10.02 -14.19 -4.18
N PRO A 250 -8.81 -13.97 -4.75
CA PRO A 250 -8.60 -14.05 -6.21
C PRO A 250 -9.02 -15.39 -6.83
N LEU A 251 -8.81 -16.51 -6.14
CA LEU A 251 -9.19 -17.83 -6.63
C LEU A 251 -10.70 -18.03 -6.54
N LYS A 252 -11.30 -17.64 -5.41
CA LYS A 252 -12.76 -17.70 -5.21
C LYS A 252 -13.52 -16.81 -6.22
N ILE A 253 -12.98 -15.64 -6.55
CA ILE A 253 -13.49 -14.77 -7.64
C ILE A 253 -13.55 -15.54 -8.97
N LEU A 254 -12.48 -16.27 -9.32
CA LEU A 254 -12.45 -17.06 -10.55
C LEU A 254 -13.49 -18.19 -10.51
N ASP A 255 -13.62 -18.88 -9.38
CA ASP A 255 -14.58 -19.96 -9.20
C ASP A 255 -16.04 -19.49 -9.37
N VAL A 256 -16.40 -18.37 -8.76
CA VAL A 256 -17.75 -17.78 -8.85
C VAL A 256 -18.07 -17.36 -10.28
N ILE A 257 -17.15 -16.65 -10.96
CA ILE A 257 -17.38 -16.19 -12.33
C ILE A 257 -17.44 -17.36 -13.31
N GLU A 258 -16.56 -18.35 -13.17
CA GLU A 258 -16.51 -19.53 -14.04
C GLU A 258 -17.77 -20.39 -13.88
N SER A 259 -18.16 -20.68 -12.63
CA SER A 259 -19.30 -21.56 -12.31
C SER A 259 -20.65 -20.88 -12.50
N GLY A 260 -20.71 -19.56 -12.32
CA GLY A 260 -21.92 -18.76 -12.49
C GLY A 260 -22.27 -18.50 -13.97
N PHE A 261 -21.34 -18.70 -14.91
CA PHE A 261 -21.54 -18.29 -16.30
C PHE A 261 -22.84 -18.81 -16.93
N SER A 262 -23.20 -20.08 -16.67
CA SER A 262 -24.40 -20.73 -17.21
C SER A 262 -25.66 -20.54 -16.36
N LYS A 263 -25.59 -19.73 -15.29
CA LYS A 263 -26.68 -19.51 -14.33
C LYS A 263 -27.43 -18.22 -14.62
N GLY A 264 -28.72 -18.21 -14.30
CA GLY A 264 -29.54 -16.98 -14.27
C GLY A 264 -29.10 -16.05 -13.13
N ARG A 265 -29.52 -14.78 -13.20
CA ARG A 265 -29.12 -13.72 -12.24
C ARG A 265 -29.27 -14.14 -10.78
N SER A 266 -30.44 -14.63 -10.36
CA SER A 266 -30.68 -14.98 -8.96
C SER A 266 -29.76 -16.08 -8.44
N SER A 267 -29.58 -17.17 -9.21
CA SER A 267 -28.69 -18.27 -8.82
C SER A 267 -27.22 -17.84 -8.81
N TYR A 268 -26.81 -16.95 -9.74
CA TYR A 268 -25.46 -16.41 -9.75
C TYR A 268 -25.20 -15.54 -8.51
N LEU A 269 -26.09 -14.60 -8.24
CA LEU A 269 -25.93 -13.64 -7.14
C LEU A 269 -25.91 -14.35 -5.78
N ALA A 270 -26.71 -15.41 -5.60
CA ALA A 270 -26.62 -16.27 -4.42
C ALA A 270 -25.23 -16.91 -4.24
N MET A 271 -24.60 -17.38 -5.33
CA MET A 271 -23.22 -17.91 -5.27
C MET A 271 -22.19 -16.84 -4.93
N GLU A 272 -22.36 -15.62 -5.46
CA GLU A 272 -21.51 -14.48 -5.12
C GLU A 272 -21.66 -14.09 -3.64
N ALA A 273 -22.89 -14.06 -3.12
CA ALA A 273 -23.18 -13.74 -1.73
C ALA A 273 -22.60 -14.79 -0.77
N GLN A 274 -22.76 -16.08 -1.08
CA GLN A 274 -22.14 -17.16 -0.32
C GLN A 274 -20.62 -17.01 -0.29
N ALA A 275 -19.99 -16.80 -1.46
CA ALA A 275 -18.55 -16.59 -1.53
C ALA A 275 -18.08 -15.35 -0.77
N PHE A 276 -18.89 -14.28 -0.75
CA PHE A 276 -18.62 -13.10 0.07
C PHE A 276 -18.65 -13.44 1.57
N GLY A 277 -19.68 -14.17 2.02
CA GLY A 277 -19.80 -14.65 3.40
C GLY A 277 -18.57 -15.44 3.85
N GLU A 278 -18.18 -16.45 3.07
CA GLU A 278 -17.02 -17.31 3.36
C GLU A 278 -15.74 -16.47 3.53
N LEU A 279 -15.48 -15.57 2.57
CA LEU A 279 -14.29 -14.72 2.58
C LEU A 279 -14.32 -13.69 3.70
N CYS A 280 -15.48 -13.10 4.00
CA CYS A 280 -15.63 -12.08 5.04
C CYS A 280 -15.24 -12.59 6.42
N SER A 281 -15.60 -13.84 6.75
CA SER A 281 -15.21 -14.48 8.01
C SER A 281 -13.79 -15.04 8.03
N SER A 282 -13.06 -15.03 6.91
CA SER A 282 -11.71 -15.59 6.84
C SER A 282 -10.68 -14.73 7.59
N GLY A 283 -9.70 -15.39 8.23
CA GLY A 283 -8.59 -14.69 8.90
C GLY A 283 -7.79 -13.79 7.96
N GLN A 284 -7.66 -14.16 6.68
CA GLN A 284 -6.97 -13.33 5.68
C GLN A 284 -7.72 -12.03 5.40
N SER A 285 -9.04 -12.09 5.22
CA SER A 285 -9.85 -10.89 5.01
C SER A 285 -9.81 -9.98 6.23
N GLN A 286 -9.94 -10.54 7.44
CA GLN A 286 -9.82 -9.78 8.69
C GLN A 286 -8.46 -9.08 8.81
N ASN A 287 -7.37 -9.75 8.45
CA ASN A 287 -6.02 -9.20 8.46
C ASN A 287 -5.83 -8.07 7.42
N LEU A 288 -6.42 -8.21 6.24
CA LEU A 288 -6.35 -7.18 5.19
C LEU A 288 -7.25 -5.97 5.50
N GLN A 289 -8.40 -6.17 6.12
CA GLN A 289 -9.26 -5.11 6.66
C GLN A 289 -8.56 -4.38 7.82
N HIS A 290 -7.92 -5.11 8.72
CA HIS A 290 -7.06 -4.55 9.78
C HIS A 290 -6.00 -3.63 9.18
N LEU A 291 -5.26 -4.09 8.17
CA LEU A 291 -4.26 -3.29 7.47
C LEU A 291 -4.85 -2.03 6.81
N PHE A 292 -6.07 -2.11 6.25
CA PHE A 292 -6.76 -0.94 5.73
C PHE A 292 -6.94 0.12 6.83
N PHE A 293 -7.45 -0.27 8.00
CA PHE A 293 -7.62 0.66 9.12
C PHE A 293 -6.29 1.18 9.67
N LEU A 294 -5.24 0.36 9.72
CA LEU A 294 -3.89 0.81 10.06
C LEU A 294 -3.42 1.92 9.12
N ASN A 295 -3.59 1.73 7.81
CA ASN A 295 -3.22 2.71 6.82
C ASN A 295 -4.07 3.99 6.92
N GLU A 296 -5.39 3.90 7.13
CA GLU A 296 -6.23 5.09 7.36
C GLU A 296 -5.85 5.84 8.65
N ALA A 297 -5.51 5.11 9.72
CA ALA A 297 -5.06 5.71 10.97
C ALA A 297 -3.73 6.46 10.78
N SER A 298 -2.78 5.90 10.01
CA SER A 298 -1.48 6.54 9.73
C SER A 298 -1.58 7.87 8.99
N LYS A 299 -2.68 8.11 8.27
CA LYS A 299 -2.95 9.41 7.61
C LYS A 299 -3.33 10.51 8.58
N LYS A 300 -3.65 10.17 9.82
CA LYS A 300 -3.92 11.13 10.89
C LYS A 300 -2.65 11.30 11.71
N VAL A 301 -2.34 12.53 12.09
CA VAL A 301 -1.26 12.77 13.05
C VAL A 301 -1.72 12.23 14.41
N PRO A 302 -0.93 11.41 15.11
CA PRO A 302 -1.29 10.92 16.43
C PRO A 302 -1.49 12.08 17.42
N LYS A 303 -2.47 11.97 18.33
CA LYS A 303 -2.91 13.08 19.20
C LYS A 303 -1.80 13.65 20.08
N ASN A 304 -0.85 12.83 20.52
CA ASN A 304 0.34 13.26 21.27
C ASN A 304 1.24 14.22 20.47
N TYR A 305 1.27 14.10 19.14
CA TYR A 305 2.02 14.98 18.24
C TYR A 305 1.16 16.10 17.63
N ASP A 306 -0.13 16.16 17.94
CA ASP A 306 -0.95 17.30 17.54
C ASP A 306 -0.50 18.55 18.32
N SER A 307 -0.13 19.58 17.57
CA SER A 307 0.29 20.87 18.12
C SER A 307 -0.86 21.86 18.25
N GLY A 308 -2.04 21.54 17.71
CA GLY A 308 -3.14 22.50 17.50
C GLY A 308 -2.82 23.60 16.47
N LYS A 309 -1.58 23.68 16.00
CA LYS A 309 -1.14 24.61 14.95
C LYS A 309 -1.35 23.99 13.58
N LYS A 310 -1.45 24.84 12.55
CA LYS A 310 -1.45 24.39 11.16
C LYS A 310 -0.03 23.93 10.75
N PRO A 311 0.10 22.87 9.93
CA PRO A 311 1.38 22.51 9.34
C PRO A 311 1.98 23.66 8.53
N LYS A 312 3.31 23.79 8.54
CA LYS A 312 4.01 24.68 7.60
C LYS A 312 3.83 24.15 6.18
N GLU A 313 3.60 25.04 5.22
CA GLU A 313 3.51 24.67 3.82
C GLU A 313 4.90 24.48 3.20
N LEU A 314 5.29 23.23 2.98
CA LEU A 314 6.61 22.90 2.44
C LEU A 314 6.58 22.90 0.89
N ASN A 315 6.85 24.03 0.23
CA ASN A 315 6.65 24.21 -1.22
C ASN A 315 7.95 24.46 -2.01
N ARG A 316 9.08 24.73 -1.34
CA ARG A 316 10.41 24.81 -1.96
C ARG A 316 11.41 23.98 -1.18
N GLY A 317 12.13 23.11 -1.87
CA GLY A 317 12.94 22.07 -1.23
C GLY A 317 14.38 22.08 -1.67
N ALA A 318 15.22 21.42 -0.89
CA ALA A 318 16.56 21.03 -1.32
C ALA A 318 16.86 19.60 -0.92
N VAL A 319 17.65 18.92 -1.74
CA VAL A 319 18.22 17.62 -1.43
C VAL A 319 19.73 17.74 -1.55
N ILE A 320 20.44 17.39 -0.48
CA ILE A 320 21.91 17.44 -0.42
C ILE A 320 22.45 16.02 -0.59
N GLY A 321 23.16 15.79 -1.68
CA GLY A 321 23.55 14.47 -2.18
C GLY A 321 22.69 14.06 -3.38
N ALA A 322 23.32 13.87 -4.54
CA ALA A 322 22.71 13.48 -5.81
C ALA A 322 22.83 11.98 -6.12
N GLY A 323 23.22 11.18 -5.13
CA GLY A 323 23.21 9.72 -5.21
C GLY A 323 21.80 9.12 -5.37
N VAL A 324 21.72 7.78 -5.39
CA VAL A 324 20.50 7.02 -5.70
C VAL A 324 19.27 7.48 -4.90
N MET A 325 19.43 7.64 -3.58
CA MET A 325 18.35 8.07 -2.69
C MET A 325 18.01 9.55 -2.89
N GLY A 326 19.03 10.41 -2.96
CA GLY A 326 18.85 11.84 -3.16
C GLY A 326 18.12 12.18 -4.47
N ALA A 327 18.49 11.52 -5.58
CA ALA A 327 17.78 11.63 -6.85
C ALA A 327 16.30 11.20 -6.75
N GLY A 328 16.02 10.12 -6.00
CA GLY A 328 14.66 9.65 -5.75
C GLY A 328 13.81 10.61 -4.90
N ILE A 329 14.41 11.22 -3.87
CA ILE A 329 13.75 12.22 -3.03
C ILE A 329 13.52 13.51 -3.83
N CYS A 330 14.49 13.93 -4.64
CA CYS A 330 14.38 15.10 -5.51
C CYS A 330 13.26 14.91 -6.55
N TRP A 331 13.19 13.74 -7.18
CA TRP A 331 12.08 13.35 -8.05
C TRP A 331 10.73 13.42 -7.32
N LEU A 332 10.67 12.96 -6.06
CA LEU A 332 9.45 12.99 -5.27
C LEU A 332 9.02 14.43 -4.97
N MET A 333 9.95 15.32 -4.62
CA MET A 333 9.69 16.75 -4.45
C MET A 333 9.11 17.34 -5.74
N ALA A 334 9.81 17.20 -6.87
CA ALA A 334 9.39 17.72 -8.17
C ALA A 334 8.01 17.21 -8.58
N LYS A 335 7.76 15.90 -8.49
CA LYS A 335 6.47 15.28 -8.82
C LYS A 335 5.29 15.85 -8.02
N ASN A 336 5.55 16.30 -6.79
CA ASN A 336 4.54 16.93 -5.92
C ASN A 336 4.53 18.45 -6.04
N LYS A 337 5.09 19.01 -7.12
CA LYS A 337 5.14 20.44 -7.44
C LYS A 337 5.86 21.27 -6.37
N MET A 338 6.78 20.64 -5.65
CA MET A 338 7.83 21.34 -4.92
C MET A 338 8.95 21.59 -5.91
N TYR A 339 9.53 22.79 -5.97
CA TYR A 339 10.63 23.11 -6.89
C TYR A 339 11.96 22.84 -6.17
N PRO A 340 12.63 21.68 -6.36
CA PRO A 340 13.77 21.33 -5.53
C PRO A 340 15.10 21.82 -6.11
N HIS A 341 16.01 22.17 -5.21
CA HIS A 341 17.43 22.24 -5.50
C HIS A 341 18.09 20.88 -5.24
N LEU A 342 18.81 20.34 -6.22
CA LEU A 342 19.68 19.18 -6.06
C LEU A 342 21.13 19.65 -5.92
N VAL A 343 21.75 19.35 -4.79
CA VAL A 343 23.09 19.84 -4.45
C VAL A 343 24.04 18.67 -4.30
N ASP A 344 25.20 18.72 -4.96
CA ASP A 344 26.29 17.76 -4.79
C ASP A 344 27.64 18.46 -5.04
N LEU A 345 28.76 17.81 -4.72
CA LEU A 345 30.10 18.38 -4.87
C LEU A 345 30.56 18.40 -6.34
N THR A 346 30.07 17.49 -7.18
CA THR A 346 30.54 17.34 -8.57
C THR A 346 29.39 17.42 -9.57
N PHE A 347 29.70 17.91 -10.78
CA PHE A 347 28.75 17.93 -11.89
C PHE A 347 28.35 16.53 -12.33
N ASP A 348 29.28 15.57 -12.30
CA ASP A 348 29.01 14.18 -12.68
C ASP A 348 27.95 13.53 -11.77
N ALA A 349 28.01 13.78 -10.46
CA ALA A 349 27.01 13.29 -9.51
C ALA A 349 25.64 13.94 -9.78
N LEU A 350 25.61 15.25 -10.05
CA LEU A 350 24.40 15.97 -10.41
C LEU A 350 23.77 15.44 -11.71
N GLU A 351 24.59 15.19 -12.74
CA GLU A 351 24.13 14.62 -14.01
C GLU A 351 23.52 13.23 -13.79
N ALA A 352 24.20 12.36 -13.02
CA ALA A 352 23.70 11.04 -12.68
C ALA A 352 22.34 11.12 -11.94
N GLY A 353 22.22 12.01 -10.96
CA GLY A 353 20.97 12.23 -10.23
C GLY A 353 19.82 12.73 -11.12
N ILE A 354 20.10 13.67 -12.02
CA ILE A 354 19.11 14.17 -13.00
C ILE A 354 18.67 13.08 -13.97
N LYS A 355 19.62 12.27 -14.47
CA LYS A 355 19.34 11.14 -15.35
C LYS A 355 18.44 10.10 -14.66
N GLN A 356 18.69 9.83 -13.38
CA GLN A 356 17.87 8.91 -12.59
C GLN A 356 16.46 9.47 -12.34
N SER A 357 16.31 10.74 -11.98
CA SER A 357 15.00 11.40 -11.88
C SER A 357 14.23 11.32 -13.20
N SER A 358 14.90 11.60 -14.31
CA SER A 358 14.32 11.54 -15.66
C SER A 358 13.83 10.12 -15.99
N HIS A 359 14.60 9.09 -15.62
CA HIS A 359 14.19 7.70 -15.78
C HIS A 359 12.88 7.41 -15.02
N TYR A 360 12.72 7.92 -13.80
CA TYR A 360 11.49 7.74 -13.04
C TYR A 360 10.28 8.44 -13.67
N PHE A 361 10.41 9.66 -14.19
CA PHE A 361 9.33 10.30 -14.94
C PHE A 361 8.98 9.56 -16.23
N LEU A 362 9.99 9.17 -17.03
CA LEU A 362 9.79 8.39 -18.26
C LEU A 362 9.05 7.08 -18.00
N SER A 363 9.29 6.43 -16.86
CA SER A 363 8.56 5.23 -16.47
C SER A 363 7.05 5.47 -16.29
N GLN A 364 6.64 6.66 -15.82
CA GLN A 364 5.23 7.02 -15.67
C GLN A 364 4.59 7.35 -17.03
N VAL A 365 5.34 8.01 -17.92
CA VAL A 365 4.90 8.27 -19.30
C VAL A 365 4.67 6.96 -20.06
N LYS A 366 5.63 6.02 -19.99
CA LYS A 366 5.49 4.67 -20.57
C LYS A 366 4.25 3.94 -20.04
N ARG A 367 3.90 4.16 -18.76
CA ARG A 367 2.70 3.60 -18.10
C ARG A 367 1.42 4.41 -18.35
N LYS A 368 1.46 5.46 -19.18
CA LYS A 368 0.35 6.36 -19.50
C LYS A 368 -0.27 7.03 -18.27
N ARG A 369 0.56 7.31 -17.25
CA ARG A 369 0.18 7.99 -16.00
C ARG A 369 0.59 9.47 -15.97
N MET A 370 1.28 9.92 -17.02
CA MET A 370 1.84 11.27 -17.16
C MET A 370 2.01 11.57 -18.66
N SER A 371 1.85 12.83 -19.07
CA SER A 371 2.18 13.26 -20.45
C SER A 371 3.66 13.65 -20.58
N TYR A 372 4.15 13.79 -21.82
CA TYR A 372 5.50 14.32 -22.05
C TYR A 372 5.63 15.80 -21.61
N ASP A 373 4.58 16.61 -21.80
CA ASP A 373 4.59 18.01 -21.35
C ASP A 373 4.68 18.11 -19.83
N GLU A 374 3.91 17.29 -19.11
CA GLU A 374 3.99 17.19 -17.65
C GLU A 374 5.40 16.76 -17.21
N LEU A 375 6.01 15.80 -17.89
CA LEU A 375 7.39 15.39 -17.62
C LEU A 375 8.36 16.57 -17.79
N HIS A 376 8.29 17.31 -18.91
CA HIS A 376 9.20 18.43 -19.16
C HIS A 376 9.04 19.54 -18.10
N ILE A 377 7.81 19.88 -17.73
CA ILE A 377 7.53 20.88 -16.69
C ILE A 377 8.12 20.43 -15.35
N LEU A 378 7.90 19.17 -14.95
CA LEU A 378 8.35 18.69 -13.64
C LEU A 378 9.87 18.46 -13.60
N GLN A 379 10.47 17.94 -14.66
CA GLN A 379 11.91 17.72 -14.73
C GLN A 379 12.69 19.04 -14.77
N SER A 380 12.19 20.04 -15.52
CA SER A 380 12.80 21.39 -15.56
C SER A 380 12.64 22.18 -14.25
N SER A 381 11.74 21.75 -13.35
CA SER A 381 11.61 22.35 -12.02
C SER A 381 12.78 22.02 -11.08
N ILE A 382 13.60 21.01 -11.41
CA ILE A 382 14.76 20.61 -10.62
C ILE A 382 15.95 21.50 -11.00
N THR A 383 16.47 22.24 -10.04
CA THR A 383 17.67 23.08 -10.23
C THR A 383 18.89 22.39 -9.62
N THR A 384 19.97 22.23 -10.38
CA THR A 384 21.22 21.65 -9.88
C THR A 384 22.21 22.74 -9.48
N GLN A 385 23.01 22.49 -8.45
CA GLN A 385 24.07 23.40 -8.01
C GLN A 385 25.16 22.67 -7.24
N THR A 386 26.37 23.22 -7.26
CA THR A 386 27.54 22.65 -6.55
C THR A 386 27.83 23.31 -5.20
N ASN A 387 26.97 24.25 -4.78
CA ASN A 387 27.12 24.98 -3.52
C ASN A 387 25.75 25.34 -2.91
N MET A 388 25.76 25.80 -1.66
CA MET A 388 24.56 26.01 -0.85
C MET A 388 24.00 27.45 -0.89
N LYS A 389 24.54 28.34 -1.73
CA LYS A 389 24.22 29.78 -1.69
C LYS A 389 22.76 30.11 -2.03
N ALA A 390 22.08 29.27 -2.81
CA ALA A 390 20.71 29.54 -3.27
C ALA A 390 19.62 28.84 -2.43
N LEU A 391 19.92 28.45 -1.18
CA LEU A 391 18.99 27.67 -0.34
C LEU A 391 18.10 28.52 0.58
N GLY A 392 18.28 29.85 0.63
CA GLY A 392 17.56 30.72 1.57
C GLY A 392 16.03 30.70 1.45
N GLN A 393 15.47 30.36 0.28
CA GLN A 393 14.02 30.25 0.07
C GLN A 393 13.48 28.82 0.26
N CYS A 394 14.35 27.84 0.51
CA CYS A 394 13.93 26.46 0.76
C CYS A 394 13.37 26.34 2.17
N ASN A 395 12.26 25.62 2.31
CA ASN A 395 11.57 25.40 3.57
C ASN A 395 11.60 23.94 4.04
N LEU A 396 12.08 23.02 3.19
CA LEU A 396 12.47 21.66 3.58
C LEU A 396 13.79 21.30 2.91
N ILE A 397 14.78 20.93 3.71
CA ILE A 397 16.09 20.46 3.24
C ILE A 397 16.27 19.03 3.71
N VAL A 398 16.55 18.11 2.79
CA VAL A 398 16.79 16.70 3.08
C VAL A 398 18.24 16.34 2.77
N GLU A 399 18.99 16.00 3.80
CA GLU A 399 20.36 15.51 3.72
C GLU A 399 20.36 14.01 3.35
N SER A 400 21.13 13.66 2.32
CA SER A 400 21.26 12.29 1.77
C SER A 400 22.68 12.05 1.24
N VAL A 401 23.68 12.50 2.00
CA VAL A 401 25.11 12.27 1.76
C VAL A 401 25.59 10.97 2.43
N VAL A 402 26.89 10.70 2.31
CA VAL A 402 27.55 9.51 2.85
C VAL A 402 27.22 9.24 4.33
N GLU A 403 27.15 7.96 4.70
CA GLU A 403 26.75 7.51 6.04
C GLU A 403 27.91 7.61 7.05
N ASP A 404 28.31 8.86 7.31
CA ASP A 404 29.34 9.27 8.28
C ASP A 404 28.79 10.38 9.19
N LEU A 405 28.89 10.19 10.51
CA LEU A 405 28.28 11.07 11.50
C LEU A 405 28.91 12.47 11.52
N GLU A 406 30.24 12.56 11.40
CA GLU A 406 30.95 13.83 11.50
C GLU A 406 30.77 14.66 10.22
N VAL A 407 30.76 14.01 9.06
CA VAL A 407 30.41 14.65 7.78
C VAL A 407 28.99 15.24 7.85
N LYS A 408 28.01 14.46 8.33
CA LYS A 408 26.62 14.92 8.44
C LYS A 408 26.46 16.06 9.45
N LYS A 409 27.09 15.96 10.64
CA LYS A 409 27.07 17.04 11.64
C LYS A 409 27.58 18.36 11.08
N LYS A 410 28.75 18.34 10.45
CA LYS A 410 29.35 19.53 9.84
C LYS A 410 28.45 20.10 8.75
N LEU A 411 27.95 19.25 7.86
CA LEU A 411 27.05 19.68 6.79
C LEU A 411 25.77 20.32 7.33
N LEU A 412 25.14 19.73 8.35
CA LEU A 412 23.91 20.26 8.93
C LEU A 412 24.14 21.63 9.62
N GLN A 413 25.30 21.84 10.24
CA GLN A 413 25.71 23.14 10.76
C GLN A 413 25.87 24.18 9.64
N ASP A 414 26.60 23.82 8.59
CA ASP A 414 26.80 24.70 7.44
C ASP A 414 25.47 25.04 6.75
N LEU A 415 24.55 24.06 6.64
CA LEU A 415 23.21 24.27 6.11
C LEU A 415 22.41 25.24 6.96
N GLU A 416 22.50 25.12 8.29
CA GLU A 416 21.76 25.98 9.22
C GLU A 416 22.04 27.48 8.99
N ASP A 417 23.27 27.81 8.61
CA ASP A 417 23.73 29.16 8.32
C ASP A 417 23.36 29.66 6.90
N ASN A 418 22.91 28.77 6.01
CA ASN A 418 22.60 29.07 4.60
C ASN A 418 21.11 28.95 4.24
N VAL A 419 20.25 28.61 5.21
CA VAL A 419 18.80 28.47 5.01
C VAL A 419 18.02 29.47 5.87
N SER A 420 16.74 29.66 5.56
CA SER A 420 15.89 30.49 6.41
C SER A 420 15.74 29.89 7.82
N ASP A 421 15.51 30.77 8.80
CA ASP A 421 15.25 30.39 10.19
C ASP A 421 14.03 29.46 10.35
N ASP A 422 13.11 29.53 9.41
CA ASP A 422 11.88 28.74 9.38
C ASP A 422 12.02 27.38 8.68
N ALA A 423 13.13 27.14 7.99
CA ALA A 423 13.33 25.94 7.21
C ALA A 423 13.46 24.69 8.09
N ILE A 424 12.80 23.61 7.69
CA ILE A 424 12.97 22.30 8.32
C ILE A 424 14.19 21.61 7.72
N LEU A 425 15.08 21.13 8.58
CA LEU A 425 16.21 20.29 8.21
C LEU A 425 15.83 18.83 8.49
N ALA A 426 16.16 17.93 7.58
CA ALA A 426 15.94 16.51 7.77
C ALA A 426 17.13 15.68 7.28
N SER A 427 17.40 14.55 7.93
CA SER A 427 18.41 13.58 7.48
C SER A 427 17.76 12.28 7.02
N ASN A 428 18.16 11.77 5.87
CA ASN A 428 17.78 10.46 5.33
C ASN A 428 18.76 9.34 5.76
N THR A 429 19.47 9.51 6.87
CA THR A 429 20.28 8.43 7.46
C THR A 429 19.43 7.19 7.73
N SER A 430 20.06 6.01 7.70
CA SER A 430 19.40 4.72 7.95
C SER A 430 19.74 4.12 9.32
N SER A 431 20.79 4.62 9.99
CA SER A 431 21.32 4.01 11.21
C SER A 431 21.99 4.97 12.19
N LEU A 432 22.35 6.18 11.76
CA LEU A 432 23.03 7.14 12.63
C LEU A 432 22.04 7.86 13.54
N GLY A 433 22.43 8.09 14.79
CA GLY A 433 21.58 8.72 15.79
C GLY A 433 21.21 10.16 15.42
N ILE A 434 19.92 10.42 15.26
CA ILE A 434 19.39 11.75 14.97
C ILE A 434 19.65 12.70 16.13
N SER A 435 19.57 12.20 17.37
CA SER A 435 19.84 12.97 18.58
C SER A 435 21.29 13.46 18.63
N GLU A 436 22.25 12.65 18.16
CA GLU A 436 23.66 13.04 18.11
C GLU A 436 23.93 14.13 17.07
N MET A 437 23.23 14.09 15.92
CA MET A 437 23.29 15.17 14.93
C MET A 437 22.66 16.46 15.45
N ALA A 438 21.54 16.35 16.17
CA ALA A 438 20.79 17.49 16.70
C ALA A 438 21.58 18.34 17.70
N LYS A 439 22.51 17.74 18.47
CA LYS A 439 23.31 18.44 19.50
C LYS A 439 24.14 19.60 18.94
N ASN A 440 24.49 19.53 17.66
CA ASN A 440 25.38 20.48 17.00
C ASN A 440 24.62 21.64 16.34
N LEU A 441 23.29 21.62 16.36
CA LEU A 441 22.44 22.65 15.74
C LEU A 441 22.04 23.73 16.74
N LYS A 442 21.93 24.97 16.25
CA LYS A 442 21.47 26.14 17.01
C LYS A 442 19.97 26.06 17.29
N LYS A 443 19.19 25.52 16.34
CA LYS A 443 17.72 25.37 16.40
C LYS A 443 17.32 23.91 16.16
N PRO A 444 17.63 22.99 17.10
CA PRO A 444 17.34 21.57 16.93
C PRO A 444 15.83 21.26 16.81
N GLU A 445 14.95 22.16 17.23
CA GLU A 445 13.50 21.96 17.17
C GLU A 445 12.91 21.86 15.77
N ARG A 446 13.65 22.29 14.74
CA ARG A 446 13.28 22.16 13.31
C ARG A 446 14.03 21.05 12.58
N PHE A 447 14.68 20.15 13.33
CA PHE A 447 15.42 19.01 12.80
C PHE A 447 14.76 17.68 13.16
N ALA A 448 14.80 16.73 12.23
CA ALA A 448 14.31 15.36 12.41
C ALA A 448 14.99 14.40 11.42
N GLY A 449 14.89 13.09 11.65
CA GLY A 449 15.13 12.12 10.59
C GLY A 449 13.92 12.03 9.66
N LEU A 450 14.17 11.84 8.37
CA LEU A 450 13.18 11.59 7.34
C LEU A 450 13.69 10.44 6.46
N HIS A 451 13.62 9.23 7.02
CA HIS A 451 14.23 8.05 6.44
C HIS A 451 13.29 7.40 5.40
N PHE A 452 13.73 7.45 4.14
CA PHE A 452 13.08 6.82 3.00
C PHE A 452 13.68 5.44 2.71
N PHE A 453 12.87 4.57 2.12
CA PHE A 453 13.29 3.22 1.72
C PHE A 453 13.59 3.16 0.22
N ASN A 454 14.66 2.45 -0.14
CA ASN A 454 15.08 2.26 -1.52
C ASN A 454 14.20 1.21 -2.23
N PRO A 455 13.68 1.45 -3.45
CA PRO A 455 13.71 2.70 -4.20
C PRO A 455 12.54 3.63 -3.86
N VAL A 456 12.88 4.92 -3.68
CA VAL A 456 11.93 5.98 -3.28
C VAL A 456 10.65 5.98 -4.12
N PRO A 457 10.63 5.81 -5.45
CA PRO A 457 9.37 5.79 -6.21
C PRO A 457 8.42 4.62 -5.91
N LYS A 458 8.92 3.51 -5.36
CA LYS A 458 8.13 2.28 -5.11
C LYS A 458 7.76 2.13 -3.64
N MET A 459 8.68 2.43 -2.73
CA MET A 459 8.48 2.16 -1.30
C MET A 459 7.52 3.18 -0.69
N PRO A 460 6.40 2.75 -0.08
CA PRO A 460 5.40 3.67 0.47
C PRO A 460 5.81 4.27 1.81
N LEU A 461 6.56 3.55 2.64
CA LEU A 461 6.93 3.96 4.00
C LEU A 461 7.93 5.13 4.03
N VAL A 462 7.78 6.01 5.03
CA VAL A 462 8.80 6.97 5.46
C VAL A 462 8.81 7.00 7.00
N GLU A 463 9.98 6.82 7.60
CA GLU A 463 10.18 6.96 9.05
C GLU A 463 10.54 8.41 9.39
N ILE A 464 9.67 9.09 10.14
CA ILE A 464 9.94 10.40 10.73
C ILE A 464 10.55 10.13 12.11
N VAL A 465 11.87 10.25 12.20
CA VAL A 465 12.64 9.95 13.42
C VAL A 465 12.78 11.21 14.24
N THR A 466 12.38 11.15 15.51
CA THR A 466 12.30 12.30 16.41
C THR A 466 13.33 12.21 17.52
N HIS A 467 13.95 13.34 17.85
CA HIS A 467 14.76 13.49 19.06
C HIS A 467 14.01 14.35 20.08
N GLU A 468 14.51 14.44 21.31
CA GLU A 468 13.81 15.09 22.44
C GLU A 468 13.34 16.52 22.16
N LYS A 469 14.12 17.27 21.38
CA LYS A 469 13.84 18.69 21.06
C LYS A 469 13.00 18.88 19.79
N THR A 470 12.75 17.84 18.98
CA THR A 470 11.99 17.98 17.73
C THR A 470 10.60 18.56 18.04
N SER A 471 10.25 19.69 17.42
CA SER A 471 8.95 20.32 17.65
C SER A 471 7.81 19.52 17.03
N LYS A 472 6.65 19.52 17.69
CA LYS A 472 5.40 18.95 17.15
C LYS A 472 5.01 19.56 15.80
N GLU A 473 5.28 20.84 15.62
CA GLU A 473 5.04 21.56 14.35
C GLU A 473 5.89 21.00 13.20
N THR A 474 7.15 20.64 13.47
CA THR A 474 8.04 20.00 12.48
C THR A 474 7.53 18.62 12.12
N ILE A 475 7.17 17.80 13.11
CA ILE A 475 6.61 16.46 12.91
C ILE A 475 5.33 16.54 12.04
N LEU A 476 4.42 17.46 12.40
CA LEU A 476 3.17 17.69 11.68
C LEU A 476 3.42 18.14 10.22
N SER A 477 4.40 19.00 9.99
CA SER A 477 4.74 19.51 8.65
C SER A 477 5.35 18.41 7.77
N LEU A 478 6.27 17.61 8.32
CA LEU A 478 6.87 16.46 7.62
C LEU A 478 5.83 15.37 7.33
N HIS A 479 4.98 15.04 8.29
CA HIS A 479 3.89 14.07 8.13
C HIS A 479 2.95 14.46 6.99
N ASN A 480 2.46 15.70 6.99
CA ASN A 480 1.59 16.22 5.93
C ASN A 480 2.28 16.24 4.56
N TRP A 481 3.56 16.60 4.51
CA TRP A 481 4.33 16.58 3.27
C TRP A 481 4.48 15.16 2.71
N CYS A 482 4.76 14.17 3.55
CA CYS A 482 4.78 12.76 3.18
C CYS A 482 3.43 12.30 2.60
N LEU A 483 2.32 12.63 3.25
CA LEU A 483 0.97 12.29 2.76
C LEU A 483 0.66 12.94 1.41
N ARG A 484 1.03 14.21 1.23
CA ARG A 484 0.90 14.89 -0.08
C ARG A 484 1.70 14.16 -1.15
N GLY A 485 2.87 13.64 -0.78
CA GLY A 485 3.73 12.77 -1.59
C GLY A 485 3.19 11.36 -1.86
N LYS A 486 2.01 11.01 -1.32
CA LYS A 486 1.46 9.64 -1.32
C LYS A 486 2.39 8.63 -0.66
N LYS A 487 3.11 9.07 0.37
CA LYS A 487 3.87 8.24 1.31
C LYS A 487 3.04 7.98 2.56
N THR A 488 3.40 6.92 3.26
CA THR A 488 2.84 6.54 4.55
C THR A 488 3.87 6.90 5.62
N PRO A 489 3.74 8.06 6.29
CA PRO A 489 4.64 8.43 7.38
C PRO A 489 4.32 7.63 8.64
N ILE A 490 5.37 7.20 9.33
CA ILE A 490 5.30 6.74 10.72
C ILE A 490 6.22 7.58 11.57
N ILE A 491 5.85 7.82 12.83
CA ILE A 491 6.65 8.61 13.76
C ILE A 491 7.34 7.65 14.71
N VAL A 492 8.66 7.74 14.78
CA VAL A 492 9.50 6.89 15.62
C VAL A 492 10.44 7.77 16.44
N LYS A 493 10.79 7.34 17.65
CA LYS A 493 11.86 8.00 18.39
C LYS A 493 13.21 7.52 17.88
N ASP A 494 14.22 8.35 18.08
CA ASP A 494 15.60 8.01 17.78
C ASP A 494 16.08 6.82 18.60
N GLY A 495 16.77 5.91 17.93
CA GLY A 495 17.29 4.66 18.49
C GLY A 495 18.11 3.92 17.43
N PRO A 496 19.02 3.02 17.82
CA PRO A 496 19.86 2.29 16.87
C PRO A 496 19.02 1.53 15.83
N GLY A 497 19.18 1.87 14.55
CA GLY A 497 18.41 1.27 13.44
C GLY A 497 16.92 1.62 13.42
N PHE A 498 16.51 2.65 14.18
CA PHE A 498 15.13 3.13 14.30
C PHE A 498 14.14 2.00 14.60
N LEU A 499 13.16 1.77 13.72
CA LEU A 499 12.18 0.71 13.86
C LEU A 499 12.43 -0.41 12.84
N VAL A 500 12.40 -0.11 11.54
CA VAL A 500 12.45 -1.17 10.50
C VAL A 500 13.79 -1.89 10.47
N ASN A 501 14.90 -1.16 10.41
CA ASN A 501 16.24 -1.78 10.28
C ASN A 501 16.60 -2.58 11.55
N ARG A 502 16.18 -2.10 12.71
CA ARG A 502 16.37 -2.80 13.99
C ARG A 502 15.64 -4.16 14.03
N ILE A 503 14.39 -4.22 13.57
CA ILE A 503 13.62 -5.49 13.52
C ILE A 503 14.10 -6.38 12.37
N LEU A 504 14.60 -5.80 11.28
CA LEU A 504 15.16 -6.55 10.16
C LEU A 504 16.50 -7.22 10.51
N ALA A 505 17.28 -6.66 11.43
CA ALA A 505 18.59 -7.23 11.78
C ALA A 505 18.52 -8.68 12.29
N PRO A 506 17.64 -9.06 13.23
CA PRO A 506 17.45 -10.47 13.61
C PRO A 506 17.14 -11.39 12.43
N TYR A 507 16.31 -10.96 11.49
CA TYR A 507 15.94 -11.74 10.29
C TYR A 507 17.17 -12.11 9.45
N LEU A 508 18.04 -11.12 9.19
CA LEU A 508 19.25 -11.30 8.39
C LEU A 508 20.34 -12.05 9.16
N ASN A 509 20.53 -11.70 10.44
CA ASN A 509 21.53 -12.34 11.28
C ASN A 509 21.23 -13.82 11.47
N GLU A 510 19.96 -14.18 11.71
CA GLU A 510 19.58 -15.57 11.93
C GLU A 510 19.79 -16.43 10.69
N ALA A 511 19.51 -15.90 9.49
CA ALA A 511 19.86 -16.58 8.24
C ALA A 511 21.37 -16.87 8.16
N GLY A 512 22.20 -15.92 8.58
CA GLY A 512 23.64 -16.11 8.72
C GLY A 512 24.04 -17.19 9.72
N HIS A 513 23.35 -17.28 10.86
CA HIS A 513 23.62 -18.28 11.89
C HIS A 513 23.18 -19.68 11.43
N LEU A 514 22.01 -19.80 10.81
CA LEU A 514 21.54 -21.04 10.19
C LEU A 514 22.52 -21.57 9.13
N MET A 515 23.05 -20.69 8.28
CA MET A 515 24.09 -21.05 7.32
C MET A 515 25.40 -21.48 8.00
N ALA A 516 25.81 -20.80 9.07
CA ALA A 516 26.99 -21.19 9.86
C ALA A 516 26.82 -22.54 10.56
N GLU A 517 25.59 -22.95 10.83
CA GLU A 517 25.24 -24.26 11.36
C GLU A 517 25.07 -25.33 10.26
N GLY A 518 25.30 -24.99 8.99
CA GLY A 518 25.27 -25.92 7.87
C GLY A 518 23.87 -26.14 7.27
N VAL A 519 22.90 -25.27 7.55
CA VAL A 519 21.59 -25.30 6.87
C VAL A 519 21.73 -24.76 5.45
N SER A 520 21.13 -25.46 4.48
CA SER A 520 21.19 -25.07 3.06
C SER A 520 20.57 -23.68 2.84
N PRO A 521 21.27 -22.76 2.12
CA PRO A 521 20.74 -21.47 1.70
C PRO A 521 19.36 -21.56 1.02
N ARG A 522 19.17 -22.59 0.19
CA ARG A 522 17.92 -22.81 -0.53
C ARG A 522 16.76 -23.10 0.42
N LEU A 523 16.99 -23.91 1.45
CA LEU A 523 15.95 -24.22 2.45
C LEU A 523 15.56 -22.97 3.25
N ILE A 524 16.53 -22.10 3.56
CA ILE A 524 16.29 -20.84 4.29
C ILE A 524 15.44 -19.87 3.44
N GLU A 525 15.79 -19.70 2.17
CA GLU A 525 15.03 -18.90 1.22
C GLU A 525 13.61 -19.43 1.05
N ASP A 526 13.47 -20.73 0.74
CA ASP A 526 12.17 -21.37 0.52
C ASP A 526 11.29 -21.29 1.77
N ALA A 527 11.86 -21.51 2.96
CA ALA A 527 11.13 -21.37 4.21
C ALA A 527 10.54 -19.96 4.39
N CYS A 528 11.29 -18.92 4.03
CA CYS A 528 10.82 -17.53 4.12
C CYS A 528 9.79 -17.18 3.03
N LEU A 529 9.99 -17.68 1.80
CA LEU A 529 9.06 -17.48 0.69
C LEU A 529 7.72 -18.21 0.96
N ASN A 530 7.78 -19.46 1.46
CA ASN A 530 6.62 -20.26 1.88
C ASN A 530 5.93 -19.67 3.11
N TYR A 531 6.65 -18.92 3.95
CA TYR A 531 6.04 -18.12 5.01
C TYR A 531 5.23 -16.94 4.46
N GLY A 532 5.56 -16.48 3.26
CA GLY A 532 4.87 -15.41 2.51
C GLY A 532 5.73 -14.17 2.23
N MET A 533 7.01 -14.18 2.60
CA MET A 533 7.90 -13.05 2.36
C MET A 533 8.08 -12.83 0.84
N PRO A 534 8.19 -11.57 0.36
CA PRO A 534 8.38 -11.29 -1.06
C PRO A 534 9.78 -11.68 -1.56
N MET A 535 10.73 -11.86 -0.64
CA MET A 535 12.13 -12.14 -0.87
C MET A 535 12.67 -12.80 0.40
N GLY A 536 13.49 -13.85 0.27
CA GLY A 536 14.16 -14.41 1.44
C GLY A 536 15.39 -13.59 1.86
N PRO A 537 16.01 -13.97 2.99
CA PRO A 537 16.99 -13.14 3.67
C PRO A 537 18.32 -13.05 2.92
N ILE A 538 18.71 -14.10 2.20
CA ILE A 538 20.00 -14.18 1.49
C ILE A 538 19.92 -13.32 0.23
N ARG A 539 18.80 -13.44 -0.49
CA ARG A 539 18.51 -12.60 -1.64
C ARG A 539 18.38 -11.13 -1.24
N LEU A 540 17.77 -10.85 -0.10
CA LEU A 540 17.65 -9.49 0.43
C LEU A 540 19.01 -8.88 0.79
N LEU A 541 19.94 -9.65 1.34
CA LEU A 541 21.31 -9.19 1.61
C LEU A 541 22.03 -8.74 0.32
N ASP A 542 21.83 -9.42 -0.80
CA ASP A 542 22.40 -9.00 -2.09
C ASP A 542 21.78 -7.71 -2.67
N GLU A 543 20.51 -7.43 -2.36
CA GLU A 543 19.86 -6.17 -2.75
C GLU A 543 20.34 -4.98 -1.89
N ILE A 544 20.61 -5.23 -0.60
CA ILE A 544 21.14 -4.23 0.34
C ILE A 544 22.63 -3.98 0.07
N GLY A 545 23.39 -5.03 -0.22
CA GLY A 545 24.84 -5.04 -0.29
C GLY A 545 25.48 -5.44 1.04
N GLN A 546 26.42 -6.39 1.00
CA GLN A 546 27.02 -6.99 2.19
C GLN A 546 27.79 -5.99 3.05
N ASN A 547 28.49 -5.05 2.43
CA ASN A 547 29.24 -4.02 3.14
C ASN A 547 28.32 -3.11 3.99
N VAL A 548 27.13 -2.78 3.48
CA VAL A 548 26.14 -1.99 4.21
C VAL A 548 25.51 -2.83 5.31
N ALA A 549 25.11 -4.07 5.00
CA ALA A 549 24.51 -4.98 5.96
C ALA A 549 25.44 -5.28 7.15
N SER A 550 26.72 -5.59 6.88
CA SER A 550 27.74 -5.84 7.90
C SER A 550 27.94 -4.62 8.81
N LYS A 551 28.15 -3.43 8.22
CA LYS A 551 28.32 -2.18 8.98
C LYS A 551 27.14 -1.93 9.92
N VAL A 552 25.91 -2.06 9.43
CA VAL A 552 24.70 -1.86 10.24
C VAL A 552 24.59 -2.92 11.34
N ALA A 553 24.86 -4.20 11.04
CA ALA A 553 24.78 -5.28 12.02
C ALA A 553 25.76 -5.06 13.19
N PHE A 554 27.00 -4.64 12.91
CA PHE A 554 27.97 -4.34 13.97
C PHE A 554 27.62 -3.10 14.79
N ILE A 555 27.07 -2.04 14.16
CA ILE A 555 26.56 -0.86 14.89
C ILE A 555 25.44 -1.28 15.85
N LEU A 556 24.51 -2.13 15.39
CA LEU A 556 23.40 -2.60 16.22
C LEU A 556 23.89 -3.49 17.36
N GLN A 557 24.85 -4.40 17.11
CA GLN A 557 25.46 -5.20 18.17
C GLN A 557 26.14 -4.32 19.22
N GLU A 558 26.93 -3.32 18.82
CA GLU A 558 27.62 -2.41 19.74
C GLU A 558 26.62 -1.70 20.68
N LYS A 559 25.47 -1.28 20.15
CA LYS A 559 24.48 -0.48 20.90
C LYS A 559 23.46 -1.30 21.67
N LEU A 560 23.08 -2.48 21.18
CA LEU A 560 21.97 -3.29 21.70
C LEU A 560 22.42 -4.64 22.28
N GLY A 561 23.70 -4.99 22.16
CA GLY A 561 24.34 -6.13 22.81
C GLY A 561 24.31 -7.43 22.00
N GLU A 562 24.67 -8.52 22.68
CA GLU A 562 24.93 -9.83 22.06
C GLU A 562 23.69 -10.48 21.42
N ARG A 563 22.47 -10.05 21.79
CA ARG A 563 21.24 -10.56 21.16
C ARG A 563 21.13 -10.24 19.67
N LEU A 564 21.79 -9.17 19.20
CA LEU A 564 21.85 -8.78 17.78
C LEU A 564 23.19 -9.11 17.13
N LYS A 565 23.98 -10.00 17.74
CA LYS A 565 25.28 -10.38 17.19
C LYS A 565 25.15 -11.02 15.81
N PRO A 566 25.87 -10.52 14.79
CA PRO A 566 25.90 -11.15 13.48
C PRO A 566 26.58 -12.52 13.52
N SER A 567 26.33 -13.34 12.49
CA SER A 567 26.98 -14.64 12.30
C SER A 567 28.50 -14.51 12.18
N SER A 568 29.21 -15.59 12.54
CA SER A 568 30.65 -15.70 12.32
C SER A 568 31.03 -15.51 10.85
N LEU A 569 30.16 -15.93 9.92
CA LEU A 569 30.37 -15.81 8.48
C LEU A 569 30.37 -14.36 7.97
N MET A 570 29.81 -13.41 8.74
CA MET A 570 29.65 -12.02 8.28
C MET A 570 31.00 -11.37 7.94
N LYS A 571 32.04 -11.65 8.73
CA LYS A 571 33.40 -11.10 8.49
C LYS A 571 34.04 -11.69 7.23
N ASP A 572 33.82 -12.98 6.99
CA ASP A 572 34.34 -13.66 5.80
C ASP A 572 33.64 -13.14 4.53
N TRP A 573 32.34 -12.86 4.61
CA TRP A 573 31.59 -12.26 3.51
C TRP A 573 32.01 -10.81 3.25
N GLU A 574 32.26 -10.01 4.28
CA GLU A 574 32.77 -8.64 4.11
C GLU A 574 34.14 -8.61 3.44
N ALA A 575 34.99 -9.60 3.73
CA ALA A 575 36.30 -9.77 3.11
C ALA A 575 36.23 -10.32 1.66
N SER A 576 35.05 -10.78 1.23
CA SER A 576 34.83 -11.35 -0.11
C SER A 576 34.38 -10.30 -1.14
N ASP A 577 34.40 -10.66 -2.43
CA ASP A 577 33.89 -9.82 -3.53
C ASP A 577 32.35 -9.93 -3.72
N PHE A 578 31.62 -10.44 -2.71
CA PHE A 578 30.17 -10.56 -2.76
C PHE A 578 29.52 -9.19 -2.49
N GLN A 579 29.41 -8.32 -3.51
CA GLN A 579 28.75 -7.01 -3.41
C GLN A 579 27.30 -7.04 -3.92
N GLY A 580 26.78 -8.22 -4.23
CA GLY A 580 25.38 -8.44 -4.59
C GLY A 580 25.07 -7.91 -5.99
N ARG A 581 23.90 -7.27 -6.14
CA ARG A 581 23.47 -6.71 -7.44
C ARG A 581 24.42 -5.63 -7.98
N LYS A 582 25.17 -4.94 -7.11
CA LYS A 582 25.97 -3.77 -7.49
C LYS A 582 27.10 -4.11 -8.45
N ASN A 583 27.71 -5.29 -8.31
CA ASN A 583 28.76 -5.83 -9.19
C ASN A 583 28.31 -7.11 -9.92
N SER A 584 26.99 -7.39 -9.95
CA SER A 584 26.40 -8.61 -10.51
C SER A 584 26.93 -9.91 -9.90
N LYS A 585 27.53 -9.86 -8.71
CA LYS A 585 28.13 -11.02 -8.04
C LYS A 585 27.97 -10.93 -6.52
N GLY A 586 27.09 -11.75 -5.98
CA GLY A 586 26.86 -11.85 -4.54
C GLY A 586 26.74 -13.28 -4.08
N PHE A 587 25.81 -13.52 -3.17
CA PHE A 587 25.33 -14.86 -2.86
C PHE A 587 24.67 -15.51 -4.08
N TYR A 588 24.07 -14.70 -4.95
CA TYR A 588 23.57 -15.11 -6.26
C TYR A 588 24.47 -14.66 -7.41
N GLU A 589 24.33 -15.35 -8.54
CA GLU A 589 24.78 -14.88 -9.85
C GLU A 589 23.65 -14.16 -10.58
N TYR A 590 24.02 -13.11 -11.32
CA TYR A 590 23.10 -12.22 -12.01
C TYR A 590 23.45 -12.13 -13.48
N ASP A 591 22.45 -12.24 -14.36
CA ASP A 591 22.65 -12.02 -15.79
C ASP A 591 22.89 -10.53 -16.12
N GLU A 592 23.19 -10.23 -17.40
CA GLU A 592 23.42 -8.86 -17.87
C GLU A 592 22.19 -7.93 -17.68
N LYS A 593 20.99 -8.50 -17.55
CA LYS A 593 19.74 -7.77 -17.29
C LYS A 593 19.45 -7.65 -15.78
N GLY A 594 20.32 -8.20 -14.93
CA GLY A 594 20.18 -8.27 -13.49
C GLY A 594 19.09 -9.25 -13.04
N ALA A 595 18.70 -10.23 -13.85
CA ALA A 595 17.89 -11.34 -13.39
C ALA A 595 18.76 -12.32 -12.60
N GLU A 596 18.18 -12.90 -11.56
CA GLU A 596 18.79 -13.96 -10.76
C GLU A 596 18.92 -15.23 -11.59
N ILE A 597 20.07 -15.89 -11.49
CA ILE A 597 20.34 -17.18 -12.11
C ILE A 597 20.19 -18.29 -11.05
N ASP A 598 21.15 -18.38 -10.13
CA ASP A 598 21.16 -19.28 -8.97
C ASP A 598 22.20 -18.79 -7.94
N PHE A 599 22.37 -19.51 -6.84
CA PHE A 599 23.45 -19.28 -5.88
C PHE A 599 24.83 -19.41 -6.54
N SER A 600 25.75 -18.51 -6.20
CA SER A 600 27.10 -18.53 -6.77
C SER A 600 27.92 -19.70 -6.22
N GLU A 601 28.66 -20.37 -7.10
CA GLU A 601 29.52 -21.48 -6.66
C GLU A 601 30.57 -21.03 -5.64
N ALA A 602 31.07 -19.80 -5.79
CA ALA A 602 32.05 -19.22 -4.86
C ALA A 602 31.45 -19.06 -3.46
N PHE A 603 30.18 -18.64 -3.36
CA PHE A 603 29.47 -18.54 -2.08
C PHE A 603 29.25 -19.92 -1.46
N LEU A 604 28.78 -20.90 -2.23
CA LEU A 604 28.52 -22.24 -1.70
C LEU A 604 29.79 -22.93 -1.18
N LYS A 605 30.97 -22.64 -1.78
CA LYS A 605 32.27 -23.19 -1.35
C LYS A 605 32.79 -22.65 -0.02
N VAL A 606 32.33 -21.48 0.43
CA VAL A 606 32.75 -20.88 1.72
C VAL A 606 31.83 -21.26 2.87
N LEU A 607 30.71 -21.94 2.59
CA LEU A 607 29.80 -22.43 3.61
C LEU A 607 30.37 -23.69 4.28
N PRO A 608 30.07 -23.91 5.58
CA PRO A 608 30.44 -25.15 6.24
C PRO A 608 29.75 -26.36 5.58
N SER A 609 30.33 -27.54 5.76
CA SER A 609 29.72 -28.79 5.29
C SER A 609 28.27 -28.90 5.78
N PRO A 610 27.31 -29.28 4.91
CA PRO A 610 25.91 -29.37 5.31
C PRO A 610 25.71 -30.25 6.54
N ALA A 611 25.00 -29.72 7.53
CA ALA A 611 24.55 -30.50 8.67
C ALA A 611 23.27 -31.27 8.31
N LYS A 612 22.72 -32.04 9.27
CA LYS A 612 21.42 -32.70 9.07
C LYS A 612 20.37 -31.64 8.67
N PRO A 613 19.48 -31.94 7.71
CA PRO A 613 18.46 -31.00 7.27
C PRO A 613 17.53 -30.63 8.43
N MET A 614 17.40 -29.33 8.66
CA MET A 614 16.44 -28.75 9.59
C MET A 614 15.07 -28.67 8.90
N ASN A 615 13.99 -28.90 9.66
CA ASN A 615 12.66 -28.81 9.09
C ASN A 615 12.25 -27.34 8.83
N GLU A 616 11.36 -27.12 7.86
CA GLU A 616 10.96 -25.76 7.43
C GLU A 616 10.35 -24.93 8.58
N ILE A 617 9.54 -25.56 9.44
CA ILE A 617 8.86 -24.90 10.56
C ILE A 617 9.89 -24.37 11.57
N GLU A 618 10.91 -25.17 11.88
CA GLU A 618 11.98 -24.80 12.79
C GLU A 618 12.82 -23.65 12.21
N ILE A 619 13.12 -23.68 10.90
CA ILE A 619 13.77 -22.56 10.20
C ILE A 619 12.92 -21.29 10.33
N GLN A 620 11.63 -21.37 10.06
CA GLN A 620 10.71 -20.23 10.20
C GLN A 620 10.66 -19.72 11.63
N MET A 621 10.52 -20.60 12.63
CA MET A 621 10.51 -20.21 14.04
C MET A 621 11.82 -19.53 14.42
N ARG A 622 12.96 -20.09 14.02
CA ARG A 622 14.27 -19.50 14.31
C ARG A 622 14.40 -18.10 13.74
N ILE A 623 13.90 -17.85 12.54
CA ILE A 623 13.98 -16.55 11.86
C ILE A 623 12.99 -15.52 12.42
N PHE A 624 11.72 -15.90 12.61
CA PHE A 624 10.66 -14.93 12.93
C PHE A 624 10.49 -14.68 14.44
N LEU A 625 10.81 -15.65 15.32
CA LEU A 625 10.70 -15.43 16.77
C LEU A 625 11.63 -14.30 17.27
N PRO A 626 12.91 -14.21 16.86
CA PRO A 626 13.76 -13.08 17.20
C PRO A 626 13.23 -11.74 16.69
N MET A 627 12.57 -11.70 15.52
CA MET A 627 11.92 -10.48 15.03
C MET A 627 10.78 -10.05 15.95
N ILE A 628 9.89 -10.97 16.34
CA ILE A 628 8.78 -10.70 17.26
C ILE A 628 9.33 -10.21 18.61
N ASN A 629 10.39 -10.85 19.09
CA ASN A 629 11.02 -10.49 20.35
C ASN A 629 11.67 -9.10 20.30
N GLU A 630 12.36 -8.74 19.22
CA GLU A 630 12.96 -7.41 19.05
C GLU A 630 11.88 -6.32 18.87
N ALA A 631 10.77 -6.64 18.21
CA ALA A 631 9.61 -5.75 18.15
C ALA A 631 9.01 -5.48 19.53
N ALA A 632 9.01 -6.47 20.43
CA ALA A 632 8.60 -6.28 21.82
C ALA A 632 9.58 -5.39 22.62
N PHE A 633 10.90 -5.54 22.42
CA PHE A 633 11.88 -4.61 23.00
C PHE A 633 11.68 -3.17 22.53
N ILE A 634 11.39 -2.95 21.25
CA ILE A 634 11.11 -1.63 20.67
C ILE A 634 9.90 -0.96 21.33
N LEU A 635 8.83 -1.73 21.59
CA LEU A 635 7.64 -1.23 22.29
C LEU A 635 7.96 -0.92 23.76
N GLU A 636 8.74 -1.78 24.42
CA GLU A 636 9.17 -1.59 25.80
C GLU A 636 10.01 -0.32 25.99
N GLU A 637 10.95 -0.10 25.08
CA GLU A 637 11.83 1.06 25.03
C GLU A 637 11.09 2.33 24.54
N LYS A 638 9.82 2.20 24.15
CA LYS A 638 8.96 3.29 23.65
C LYS A 638 9.55 4.02 22.45
N ILE A 639 10.28 3.29 21.59
CA ILE A 639 10.70 3.77 20.26
C ILE A 639 9.46 4.07 19.42
N VAL A 640 8.45 3.21 19.53
CA VAL A 640 7.06 3.48 19.12
C VAL A 640 6.10 3.10 20.24
N GLU A 641 4.91 3.71 20.25
CA GLU A 641 3.94 3.52 21.34
C GLU A 641 2.99 2.34 21.10
N HIS A 642 2.77 1.94 19.84
CA HIS A 642 1.71 1.00 19.49
C HIS A 642 2.19 -0.06 18.50
N ALA A 643 1.73 -1.30 18.71
CA ALA A 643 1.97 -2.44 17.81
C ALA A 643 1.51 -2.17 16.37
N SER A 644 0.45 -1.39 16.20
CA SER A 644 -0.04 -0.92 14.90
C SER A 644 1.01 -0.20 14.06
N THR A 645 1.92 0.54 14.70
CA THR A 645 3.00 1.26 14.00
C THR A 645 4.07 0.28 13.53
N VAL A 646 4.42 -0.71 14.38
CA VAL A 646 5.36 -1.78 14.04
C VAL A 646 4.87 -2.56 12.82
N ASP A 647 3.62 -3.01 12.87
CA ASP A 647 3.05 -3.84 11.80
C ASP A 647 2.95 -3.10 10.47
N LEU A 648 2.48 -1.85 10.49
CA LEU A 648 2.44 -1.01 9.29
C LEU A 648 3.84 -0.78 8.73
N ALA A 649 4.83 -0.51 9.59
CA ALA A 649 6.21 -0.31 9.19
C ALA A 649 6.79 -1.54 8.50
N LEU A 650 6.60 -2.74 9.05
CA LEU A 650 7.17 -3.95 8.46
C LEU A 650 6.47 -4.34 7.16
N ILE A 651 5.14 -4.17 7.08
CA ILE A 651 4.40 -4.44 5.85
C ILE A 651 4.83 -3.49 4.73
N TYR A 652 5.03 -2.20 5.02
CA TYR A 652 5.36 -1.19 3.99
C TYR A 652 6.86 -0.97 3.78
N GLY A 653 7.69 -1.35 4.73
CA GLY A 653 9.15 -1.19 4.71
C GLY A 653 9.86 -2.42 4.14
N ILE A 654 9.54 -3.62 4.65
CA ILE A 654 10.21 -4.88 4.24
C ILE A 654 9.28 -5.85 3.51
N GLY A 655 7.99 -5.52 3.41
CA GLY A 655 7.00 -6.36 2.74
C GLY A 655 6.55 -7.55 3.56
N PHE A 656 6.52 -7.44 4.90
CA PHE A 656 5.97 -8.50 5.76
C PHE A 656 4.57 -8.93 5.26
N PRO A 657 4.22 -10.23 5.28
CA PRO A 657 3.10 -10.75 4.50
C PRO A 657 1.75 -10.13 4.92
N PRO A 658 1.08 -9.34 4.05
CA PRO A 658 -0.14 -8.60 4.43
C PRO A 658 -1.29 -9.48 4.91
N PHE A 659 -1.41 -10.70 4.36
CA PHE A 659 -2.46 -11.67 4.75
C PHE A 659 -2.30 -12.20 6.18
N ARG A 660 -1.16 -11.93 6.84
CA ARG A 660 -0.91 -12.20 8.27
C ARG A 660 -1.19 -10.99 9.17
N GLY A 661 -1.58 -9.85 8.62
CA GLY A 661 -2.00 -8.64 9.35
C GLY A 661 -0.87 -7.81 9.94
N GLY A 662 0.34 -8.35 10.04
CA GLY A 662 1.51 -7.73 10.65
C GLY A 662 2.28 -8.72 11.53
N LEU A 663 3.49 -8.37 11.94
CA LEU A 663 4.34 -9.25 12.74
C LEU A 663 3.74 -9.50 14.14
N LEU A 664 3.30 -8.43 14.80
CA LEU A 664 2.72 -8.50 16.14
C LEU A 664 1.26 -8.94 16.11
N LYS A 665 0.51 -8.55 15.06
CA LYS A 665 -0.84 -9.08 14.83
C LYS A 665 -0.82 -10.60 14.63
N TYR A 666 0.17 -11.10 13.87
CA TYR A 666 0.41 -12.53 13.72
C TYR A 666 0.76 -13.19 15.06
N ALA A 667 1.65 -12.59 15.86
CA ALA A 667 2.00 -13.11 17.18
C ALA A 667 0.77 -13.26 18.10
N ASP A 668 -0.13 -12.27 18.10
CA ASP A 668 -1.39 -12.30 18.84
C ASP A 668 -2.38 -13.38 18.38
N GLN A 669 -2.30 -13.79 17.10
CA GLN A 669 -3.11 -14.87 16.52
C GLN A 669 -2.54 -16.25 16.83
N GLU A 670 -1.20 -16.40 16.83
CA GLU A 670 -0.53 -17.65 17.19
C GLU A 670 -0.59 -17.97 18.69
N GLY A 671 -0.66 -16.93 19.54
CA GLY A 671 -0.70 -17.03 21.00
C GLY A 671 0.66 -16.71 21.62
N LEU A 672 0.68 -15.70 22.50
CA LEU A 672 1.92 -15.20 23.10
C LEU A 672 2.54 -16.18 24.10
N GLU A 673 1.73 -17.00 24.77
CA GLU A 673 2.19 -18.07 25.65
C GLU A 673 3.09 -19.05 24.89
N ARG A 674 2.62 -19.53 23.73
CA ARG A 674 3.34 -20.47 22.86
C ARG A 674 4.63 -19.86 22.31
N ILE A 675 4.58 -18.58 21.94
CA ILE A 675 5.76 -17.83 21.46
C ILE A 675 6.80 -17.70 22.58
N LEU A 676 6.37 -17.37 23.79
CA LEU A 676 7.25 -17.25 24.94
C LEU A 676 7.91 -18.60 25.30
N GLU A 677 7.15 -19.69 25.31
CA GLU A 677 7.67 -21.04 25.52
C GLU A 677 8.73 -21.41 24.48
N ALA A 678 8.44 -21.17 23.19
CA ALA A 678 9.39 -21.44 22.12
C ALA A 678 10.68 -20.61 22.25
N LEU A 679 10.58 -19.32 22.59
CA LEU A 679 11.76 -18.48 22.85
C LEU A 679 12.59 -19.01 24.02
N ILE A 680 11.94 -19.44 25.12
CA ILE A 680 12.64 -20.03 26.26
C ILE A 680 13.38 -21.31 25.83
N ASP A 681 12.75 -22.17 25.04
CA ASP A 681 13.38 -23.41 24.59
C ASP A 681 14.56 -23.15 23.63
N PHE A 682 14.43 -22.24 22.68
CA PHE A 682 15.54 -21.84 21.81
C PHE A 682 16.66 -21.13 22.59
N SER A 683 16.34 -20.39 23.66
CA SER A 683 17.35 -19.78 24.52
C SER A 683 18.22 -20.83 25.23
N LYS A 684 17.66 -22.00 25.59
CA LYS A 684 18.40 -23.09 26.23
C LYS A 684 19.19 -23.91 25.21
N ASN A 685 18.58 -24.21 24.07
CA ASN A 685 19.07 -25.24 23.15
C ASN A 685 19.87 -24.70 21.96
N VAL A 686 19.70 -23.41 21.61
CA VAL A 686 20.37 -22.79 20.46
C VAL A 686 21.28 -21.66 20.91
N ASN A 687 20.74 -20.61 21.53
CA ASN A 687 21.55 -19.51 22.02
C ASN A 687 20.81 -18.66 23.06
N GLN A 688 21.40 -18.54 24.25
CA GLN A 688 20.80 -17.83 25.37
C GLN A 688 20.49 -16.37 25.06
N GLU A 689 21.44 -15.62 24.51
CA GLU A 689 21.33 -14.17 24.32
C GLU A 689 20.36 -13.81 23.18
N ARG A 690 20.44 -14.50 22.03
CA ARG A 690 19.61 -14.21 20.85
C ARG A 690 18.11 -14.47 21.08
N TYR A 691 17.80 -15.49 21.86
CA TYR A 691 16.42 -15.93 22.11
C TYR A 691 15.90 -15.56 23.51
N ALA A 692 16.67 -14.81 24.30
CA ALA A 692 16.23 -14.33 25.61
C ALA A 692 14.91 -13.53 25.47
N PRO A 693 13.79 -13.99 26.07
CA PRO A 693 12.51 -13.32 25.84
C PRO A 693 12.50 -11.93 26.49
N SER A 694 11.98 -10.96 25.77
CA SER A 694 11.84 -9.57 26.22
C SER A 694 10.98 -9.48 27.49
N PRO A 695 11.28 -8.52 28.38
CA PRO A 695 10.46 -8.30 29.56
C PRO A 695 9.00 -7.95 29.20
N LEU A 696 8.76 -7.15 28.15
CA LEU A 696 7.40 -6.86 27.69
C LEU A 696 6.62 -8.12 27.30
N LEU A 697 7.21 -9.03 26.52
CA LEU A 697 6.53 -10.27 26.13
C LEU A 697 6.17 -11.13 27.36
N LYS A 698 7.10 -11.28 28.30
CA LYS A 698 6.86 -11.99 29.56
C LYS A 698 5.72 -11.36 30.35
N LYS A 699 5.68 -10.02 30.41
CA LYS A 699 4.64 -9.26 31.10
C LYS A 699 3.28 -9.45 30.44
N LEU A 700 3.19 -9.34 29.12
CA LEU A 700 1.93 -9.54 28.38
C LEU A 700 1.34 -10.92 28.63
N VAL A 701 2.18 -11.96 28.59
CA VAL A 701 1.75 -13.33 28.91
C VAL A 701 1.29 -13.47 30.36
N ALA A 702 2.05 -12.92 31.33
CA ALA A 702 1.68 -12.96 32.74
C ALA A 702 0.34 -12.24 33.01
N ASP A 703 0.10 -11.13 32.32
CA ASP A 703 -1.11 -10.31 32.44
C ASP A 703 -2.28 -10.84 31.57
N LYS A 704 -2.08 -11.92 30.79
CA LYS A 704 -3.02 -12.46 29.78
C LYS A 704 -3.50 -11.41 28.78
N LYS A 705 -2.57 -10.57 28.32
CA LYS A 705 -2.77 -9.52 27.33
C LYS A 705 -2.05 -9.82 26.04
N LYS A 706 -2.53 -9.21 24.98
CA LYS A 706 -1.97 -9.22 23.62
C LYS A 706 -1.25 -7.90 23.31
N PHE A 707 -0.49 -7.87 22.21
CA PHE A 707 0.17 -6.64 21.77
C PHE A 707 -0.81 -5.52 21.37
N TYR A 708 -2.02 -5.92 20.94
CA TYR A 708 -3.09 -5.00 20.56
C TYR A 708 -4.09 -4.65 21.68
N ASP A 709 -3.87 -5.10 22.92
CA ASP A 709 -4.73 -4.83 24.09
C ASP A 709 -4.38 -3.56 24.88
#